data_AF-A0A4W5MBG1-F1
#
_entry.id   AF-A0A4W5MBG1-F1
#
_cell.length_a   1.000
_cell.length_b   1.000
_cell.length_c   1.000
_cell.angle_alpha   90.00
_cell.angle_beta   90.00
_cell.angle_gamma   90.00
#
_symmetry.space_group_name_H-M   'P 1'
#
loop_
_entity.id
_entity.type
_entity.pdbx_description
1 polymer ?
#
loop_
_entity_poly.entity_id
_entity_poly.type
_entity_poly.pdbx_seq_one_letter_code
_entity_poly.pdbx_strand_id
1 'polypeptide(L)'
;MGLSRGLLEGGVRTSVNVVTAPLSPVCAWFNRSSPNLTPLTLSNVCGAKELAILLEPSDVIAVRDRPLMLDCQVEGDGPISITWRKNGAPVVVGERVQVLPNGTLFIQSFQKRLDRVGSETDVGEYDCAAQNRFGMLVSRKARVQLASLPKFHTHPESMSVDDGGVARFKCQVNSVPEANITWERDRTPLSTTDNRYTLLPMGILQVTGVRRIDAGVYRCVASNIANTRFSHEAVLNVTGEASRIYKEPVILSGPQNLTITVHQTAILECIATGNPRPIVSWSRLDGRSIGVEGIQVLGTGNLMISDVSLQHSGVYVCAANRPGTRMRRTALGRLVVQAPPEFMQWPQSVSKPAGGSAVFTCVAQGVPEPHLIWLKNGKILMPGDNVKLTNNNSTLAVTRITSEDEAIYQCIAENMAGTNQASARLAVSLAKDLPDSPQGLTATALSPSALQLAWIQPPVEITDGIIGYVLHIRKISDSRELQEAVSKTTFQHDFTNLEPATTYSIYLKAYSPLGASQQSSTVVATTLGGVPSPPTFFTKVVNSTAVQVLWELPSKPGKAEGFRLTYRRVPHADFQGPVQFPCYVNAHTISRLGEREREREREREREREREREREREREICNNYARTDSYHLQQQRLSIISLVLCVS
;
A
#
# COMPACT_ATOMS: atom_id res chain seq x y z
N MET A 1 37.10 -54.84 6.92
CA MET A 1 35.72 -55.15 6.47
C MET A 1 34.91 -53.87 6.66
N GLY A 2 34.20 -53.26 5.74
CA GLY A 2 33.80 -53.52 4.36
C GLY A 2 32.96 -52.30 3.97
N LEU A 3 32.98 -51.94 2.68
CA LEU A 3 32.41 -50.75 2.06
C LEU A 3 30.93 -50.48 2.37
N SER A 4 30.53 -49.20 2.45
CA SER A 4 29.59 -48.60 1.48
C SER A 4 29.34 -47.11 1.75
N ARG A 5 29.57 -46.31 0.71
CA ARG A 5 29.10 -44.93 0.55
C ARG A 5 27.59 -44.93 0.36
N GLY A 6 26.89 -44.07 1.07
CA GLY A 6 25.48 -43.73 0.85
C GLY A 6 25.24 -42.27 1.17
N LEU A 7 25.33 -41.42 0.14
CA LEU A 7 24.85 -40.04 0.15
C LEU A 7 23.32 -40.08 0.12
N LEU A 8 22.68 -39.50 1.15
CA LEU A 8 21.27 -39.14 1.13
C LEU A 8 21.19 -37.62 1.02
N GLU A 9 20.90 -37.14 -0.19
CA GLU A 9 20.37 -35.80 -0.42
C GLU A 9 18.93 -35.77 0.09
N GLY A 10 18.69 -34.99 1.15
CA GLY A 10 17.37 -34.63 1.66
C GLY A 10 17.42 -33.15 1.99
N GLY A 11 16.76 -32.34 1.17
CA GLY A 11 16.87 -30.89 1.20
C GLY A 11 16.20 -30.23 2.40
N VAL A 12 16.75 -29.09 2.81
CA VAL A 12 16.01 -27.90 3.25
C VAL A 12 16.81 -26.70 2.75
N ARG A 13 16.36 -26.09 1.64
CA ARG A 13 16.84 -24.77 1.21
C ARG A 13 16.35 -23.76 2.24
N THR A 14 17.25 -23.23 3.06
CA THR A 14 17.00 -22.05 3.88
C THR A 14 16.85 -20.84 2.94
N SER A 15 15.61 -20.40 2.78
CA SER A 15 15.25 -19.13 2.14
C SER A 15 15.80 -17.99 3.00
N VAL A 16 16.84 -17.33 2.51
CA VAL A 16 17.25 -16.02 3.00
C VAL A 16 16.22 -15.01 2.48
N ASN A 17 15.31 -14.58 3.35
CA ASN A 17 14.42 -13.45 3.07
C ASN A 17 15.24 -12.17 3.16
N VAL A 18 15.86 -11.78 2.06
CA VAL A 18 16.31 -10.39 1.85
C VAL A 18 15.07 -9.58 1.54
N VAL A 19 14.62 -8.78 2.51
CA VAL A 19 13.55 -7.79 2.30
C VAL A 19 14.13 -6.69 1.41
N THR A 20 13.93 -6.82 0.09
CA THR A 20 14.19 -5.77 -0.88
C THR A 20 13.06 -4.74 -0.80
N ALA A 21 13.44 -3.47 -0.57
CA ALA A 21 12.55 -2.32 -0.67
C ALA A 21 11.82 -2.28 -2.03
N PRO A 22 10.55 -1.83 -2.09
CA PRO A 22 9.82 -1.74 -3.35
C PRO A 22 10.39 -0.60 -4.20
N LEU A 23 11.03 -0.97 -5.31
CA LEU A 23 11.36 -0.07 -6.40
C LEU A 23 10.06 0.41 -7.08
N SER A 24 9.97 1.71 -7.33
CA SER A 24 8.97 2.34 -8.20
C SER A 24 8.87 1.65 -9.57
N PRO A 25 7.70 1.68 -10.24
CA PRO A 25 7.47 0.90 -11.45
C PRO A 25 8.20 1.54 -12.64
N VAL A 26 9.26 0.88 -13.12
CA VAL A 26 9.90 1.21 -14.39
C VAL A 26 9.95 -0.04 -15.26
N CYS A 27 9.17 0.02 -16.33
CA CYS A 27 9.23 -0.68 -17.62
C CYS A 27 10.00 -2.02 -17.72
N ALA A 28 9.24 -3.06 -18.06
CA ALA A 28 9.72 -4.36 -18.51
C ALA A 28 10.73 -4.25 -19.66
N TRP A 29 11.89 -4.89 -19.51
CA TRP A 29 12.84 -5.13 -20.58
C TRP A 29 12.45 -6.39 -21.37
N PHE A 30 12.20 -6.22 -22.67
CA PHE A 30 12.07 -7.30 -23.64
C PHE A 30 13.45 -7.95 -23.89
N ASN A 31 13.48 -9.29 -23.86
CA ASN A 31 14.64 -10.09 -24.23
C ASN A 31 14.85 -10.03 -25.76
N ARG A 32 16.09 -9.80 -26.21
CA ARG A 32 16.47 -9.70 -27.63
C ARG A 32 16.64 -11.09 -28.26
N SER A 33 16.06 -11.26 -29.44
CA SER A 33 16.65 -12.11 -30.50
C SER A 33 16.10 -11.71 -31.87
N SER A 34 16.80 -10.81 -32.57
CA SER A 34 17.10 -10.83 -34.02
C SER A 34 17.63 -9.45 -34.49
N PRO A 35 18.68 -9.39 -35.34
CA PRO A 35 19.24 -8.14 -35.84
C PRO A 35 18.61 -7.75 -37.18
N ASN A 36 18.45 -6.44 -37.37
CA ASN A 36 18.00 -5.70 -38.57
C ASN A 36 16.66 -5.04 -38.35
N LEU A 37 16.71 -3.76 -37.97
CA LEU A 37 15.87 -2.68 -38.48
C LEU A 37 16.48 -1.36 -37.97
N THR A 38 16.58 -0.41 -38.88
CA THR A 38 17.09 0.95 -38.68
C THR A 38 16.33 1.69 -37.57
N PRO A 39 16.96 2.61 -36.83
CA PRO A 39 16.29 3.32 -35.75
C PRO A 39 15.31 4.33 -36.35
N LEU A 40 14.02 3.98 -36.36
CA LEU A 40 12.96 4.98 -36.40
C LEU A 40 12.97 5.70 -35.05
N THR A 41 13.10 7.01 -35.10
CA THR A 41 13.06 7.95 -33.99
C THR A 41 11.77 7.76 -33.20
N LEU A 42 11.87 7.06 -32.06
CA LEU A 42 10.84 7.08 -31.02
C LEU A 42 10.79 8.50 -30.46
N SER A 43 9.71 9.19 -30.76
CA SER A 43 9.31 10.44 -30.12
C SER A 43 9.23 10.25 -28.61
N ASN A 44 9.88 11.16 -27.89
CA ASN A 44 9.86 11.29 -26.44
C ASN A 44 8.42 11.34 -25.90
N VAL A 45 8.01 10.27 -25.22
CA VAL A 45 7.04 10.35 -24.11
C VAL A 45 7.74 9.77 -22.87
N CYS A 46 8.81 10.44 -22.44
CA CYS A 46 9.42 10.18 -21.14
C CYS A 46 8.63 10.98 -20.10
N GLY A 47 7.90 10.28 -19.23
CA GLY A 47 7.36 10.88 -18.01
C GLY A 47 8.51 11.48 -17.21
N ALA A 48 8.33 12.73 -16.75
CA ALA A 48 9.32 13.47 -15.99
C ALA A 48 9.84 12.63 -14.80
N LYS A 49 11.15 12.48 -14.66
CA LYS A 49 11.74 11.73 -13.55
C LYS A 49 11.69 12.56 -12.28
N GLU A 50 11.02 12.04 -11.26
CA GLU A 50 10.85 12.72 -9.98
C GLU A 50 12.19 12.91 -9.25
N LEU A 51 12.32 14.03 -8.53
CA LEU A 51 13.51 14.34 -7.76
C LEU A 51 13.55 13.44 -6.52
N ALA A 52 14.62 12.68 -6.37
CA ALA A 52 14.86 11.77 -5.25
C ALA A 52 16.31 11.85 -4.78
N ILE A 53 16.54 11.70 -3.47
CA ILE A 53 17.87 11.47 -2.91
C ILE A 53 18.08 9.95 -2.85
N LEU A 54 19.02 9.45 -3.64
CA LEU A 54 19.36 8.02 -3.72
C LEU A 54 20.26 7.59 -2.56
N LEU A 55 21.22 8.46 -2.20
CA LEU A 55 22.14 8.21 -1.11
C LEU A 55 22.09 9.40 -0.15
N GLU A 56 21.45 9.16 0.99
CA GLU A 56 21.31 10.10 2.08
C GLU A 56 22.61 10.20 2.91
N PRO A 57 22.99 11.39 3.41
CA PRO A 57 24.19 11.55 4.24
C PRO A 57 24.02 10.81 5.57
N SER A 58 25.07 10.19 6.08
CA SER A 58 25.07 9.48 7.36
C SER A 58 25.90 10.21 8.41
N ASP A 59 25.64 9.93 9.69
CA ASP A 59 26.49 10.41 10.78
C ASP A 59 27.93 9.92 10.57
N VAL A 60 28.91 10.82 10.68
CA VAL A 60 30.33 10.51 10.49
C VAL A 60 31.16 11.04 11.66
N ILE A 61 32.08 10.21 12.14
CA ILE A 61 33.11 10.64 13.08
C ILE A 61 34.42 10.83 12.31
N ALA A 62 34.83 12.08 12.16
CA ALA A 62 35.97 12.47 11.36
C ALA A 62 37.25 12.57 12.20
N VAL A 63 38.39 12.17 11.63
CA VAL A 63 39.71 12.32 12.25
C VAL A 63 40.31 13.66 11.82
N ARG A 64 40.96 14.38 12.74
CA ARG A 64 41.60 15.67 12.44
C ARG A 64 42.60 15.52 11.29
N ASP A 65 42.64 16.53 10.42
CA ASP A 65 43.55 16.64 9.28
C ASP A 65 43.40 15.52 8.22
N ARG A 66 42.33 14.72 8.30
CA ARG A 66 41.95 13.74 7.28
C ARG A 66 40.81 14.28 6.42
N PRO A 67 40.68 13.80 5.17
CA PRO A 67 39.54 14.15 4.33
C PRO A 67 38.23 13.57 4.90
N LEU A 68 37.14 14.29 4.70
CA LEU A 68 35.78 13.86 5.03
C LEU A 68 34.90 13.94 3.77
N MET A 69 34.06 12.91 3.58
CA MET A 69 33.05 12.86 2.53
C MET A 69 31.68 12.67 3.17
N LEU A 70 30.72 13.51 2.80
CA LEU A 70 29.31 13.32 3.12
C LEU A 70 28.54 13.10 1.83
N ASP A 71 27.97 11.91 1.68
CA ASP A 71 27.27 11.56 0.46
C ASP A 71 25.91 12.23 0.37
N CYS A 72 25.59 12.74 -0.82
CA CYS A 72 24.27 13.21 -1.19
C CYS A 72 24.11 12.99 -2.69
N GLN A 73 23.70 11.78 -3.07
CA GLN A 73 23.49 11.44 -4.48
C GLN A 73 22.01 11.60 -4.80
N VAL A 74 21.72 12.26 -5.92
CA VAL A 74 20.37 12.67 -6.29
C VAL A 74 20.06 12.23 -7.71
N GLU A 75 18.78 12.03 -7.98
CA GLU A 75 18.26 11.64 -9.28
C GLU A 75 17.00 12.44 -9.59
N GLY A 76 16.75 12.71 -10.86
CA GLY A 76 15.58 13.43 -11.33
C GLY A 76 15.84 14.15 -12.64
N ASP A 77 14.84 14.88 -13.12
CA ASP A 77 15.01 15.71 -14.32
C ASP A 77 15.96 16.89 -14.05
N GLY A 78 16.92 17.06 -14.95
CA GLY A 78 17.89 18.16 -14.93
C GLY A 78 17.33 19.49 -15.45
N PRO A 79 18.02 20.62 -15.18
CA PRO A 79 19.23 20.72 -14.35
C PRO A 79 18.91 20.58 -12.85
N ILE A 80 19.72 19.81 -12.13
CA ILE A 80 19.64 19.66 -10.66
C ILE A 80 20.78 20.45 -10.04
N SER A 81 20.46 21.29 -9.06
CA SER A 81 21.42 21.97 -8.20
C SER A 81 21.44 21.34 -6.82
N ILE A 82 22.62 21.11 -6.27
CA ILE A 82 22.81 20.52 -4.95
C ILE A 82 23.54 21.55 -4.10
N THR A 83 22.96 21.88 -2.95
CA THR A 83 23.54 22.81 -1.98
C THR A 83 23.64 22.11 -0.63
N TRP A 84 24.65 22.48 0.15
CA TRP A 84 24.84 21.94 1.50
C TRP A 84 24.58 23.02 2.52
N ARG A 85 23.94 22.63 3.63
CA ARG A 85 23.78 23.45 4.81
C ARG A 85 24.48 22.80 5.98
N LYS A 86 25.05 23.63 6.84
CA LYS A 86 25.65 23.27 8.11
C LYS A 86 24.97 24.08 9.21
N ASN A 87 24.37 23.40 10.19
CA ASN A 87 23.61 24.02 11.28
C ASN A 87 22.56 25.01 10.73
N GLY A 88 21.94 24.69 9.59
CA GLY A 88 20.95 25.53 8.89
C GLY A 88 21.53 26.65 8.01
N ALA A 89 22.83 26.97 8.11
CA ALA A 89 23.49 27.99 7.28
C ALA A 89 24.11 27.37 6.01
N PRO A 90 24.12 28.06 4.86
CA PRO A 90 24.74 27.53 3.64
C PRO A 90 26.25 27.30 3.81
N VAL A 91 26.75 26.17 3.34
CA VAL A 91 28.17 25.83 3.33
C VAL A 91 28.87 26.63 2.24
N VAL A 92 29.95 27.32 2.60
CA VAL A 92 30.77 28.10 1.66
C VAL A 92 31.75 27.15 0.94
N VAL A 93 31.57 27.04 -0.37
CA VAL A 93 32.44 26.24 -1.26
C VAL A 93 33.71 27.03 -1.61
N GLY A 94 34.85 26.35 -1.65
CA GLY A 94 36.16 26.93 -1.98
C GLY A 94 37.20 25.83 -2.19
N GLU A 95 38.50 26.15 -2.06
CA GLU A 95 39.57 25.16 -2.31
C GLU A 95 39.49 23.95 -1.35
N ARG A 96 39.22 24.20 -0.07
CA ARG A 96 39.18 23.15 0.98
C ARG A 96 37.87 22.35 1.03
N VAL A 97 36.75 22.98 0.67
CA VAL A 97 35.40 22.42 0.78
C VAL A 97 34.77 22.48 -0.60
N GLN A 98 34.49 21.32 -1.19
CA GLN A 98 34.02 21.19 -2.56
C GLN A 98 32.76 20.33 -2.60
N VAL A 99 31.85 20.62 -3.53
CA VAL A 99 30.74 19.72 -3.86
C VAL A 99 31.13 19.00 -5.13
N LEU A 100 31.26 17.67 -5.06
CA LEU A 100 31.65 16.83 -6.18
C LEU A 100 30.49 16.74 -7.21
N PRO A 101 30.75 16.36 -8.47
CA PRO A 101 29.71 16.27 -9.51
C PRO A 101 28.55 15.32 -9.16
N ASN A 102 28.77 14.34 -8.29
CA ASN A 102 27.75 13.42 -7.80
C ASN A 102 26.96 13.98 -6.60
N GLY A 103 27.24 15.20 -6.14
CA GLY A 103 26.59 15.87 -5.01
C GLY A 103 27.24 15.69 -3.65
N THR A 104 28.21 14.77 -3.53
CA THR A 104 28.94 14.52 -2.27
C THR A 104 29.71 15.76 -1.83
N LEU A 105 29.60 16.14 -0.56
CA LEU A 105 30.42 17.19 0.04
C LEU A 105 31.79 16.61 0.41
N PHE A 106 32.85 17.16 -0.16
CA PHE A 106 34.23 16.81 0.10
C PHE A 106 34.92 17.92 0.90
N ILE A 107 35.41 17.58 2.09
CA ILE A 107 36.25 18.45 2.92
C ILE A 107 37.66 17.86 2.91
N GLN A 108 38.62 18.53 2.27
CA GLN A 108 39.97 18.00 2.06
C GLN A 108 40.75 17.77 3.37
N SER A 109 40.57 18.67 4.34
CA SER A 109 41.22 18.62 5.65
C SER A 109 40.20 19.01 6.71
N PHE A 110 39.78 18.02 7.50
CA PHE A 110 38.80 18.21 8.58
C PHE A 110 39.43 18.90 9.79
N GLN A 111 38.85 20.02 10.19
CA GLN A 111 39.36 20.86 11.27
C GLN A 111 38.27 21.14 12.30
N LYS A 112 38.70 21.25 13.57
CA LYS A 112 37.92 21.82 14.67
C LYS A 112 38.67 23.02 15.21
N ARG A 113 38.54 24.16 14.54
CA ARG A 113 39.01 25.47 14.99
C ARG A 113 37.78 26.32 15.35
N LEU A 114 37.90 27.23 16.32
CA LEU A 114 36.93 28.30 16.47
C LEU A 114 37.20 29.33 15.37
N ASP A 115 36.21 29.62 14.53
CA ASP A 115 36.27 30.79 13.68
C ASP A 115 36.23 32.09 14.52
N ARG A 116 36.35 33.25 13.86
CA ARG A 116 36.35 34.56 14.54
C ARG A 116 35.03 34.87 15.29
N VAL A 117 34.00 34.06 15.08
CA VAL A 117 32.65 34.19 15.67
C VAL A 117 32.39 33.10 16.73
N GLY A 118 33.35 32.20 16.97
CA GLY A 118 33.24 31.13 17.97
C GLY A 118 32.55 29.85 17.49
N SER A 119 32.31 29.69 16.18
CA SER A 119 31.76 28.47 15.57
C SER A 119 32.86 27.44 15.30
N GLU A 120 32.60 26.16 15.63
CA GLU A 120 33.50 25.05 15.29
C GLU A 120 33.54 24.86 13.77
N THR A 121 34.72 24.87 13.13
CA THR A 121 34.86 24.97 11.66
C THR A 121 34.08 23.93 10.86
N ASP A 122 34.24 22.63 11.12
CA ASP A 122 33.63 21.56 10.30
C ASP A 122 32.75 20.58 11.11
N VAL A 123 32.71 20.71 12.44
CA VAL A 123 31.81 19.94 13.31
C VAL A 123 30.42 20.56 13.28
N GLY A 124 29.38 19.74 13.14
CA GLY A 124 27.99 20.21 13.12
C GLY A 124 27.02 19.24 12.47
N GLU A 125 25.79 19.68 12.32
CA GLU A 125 24.75 18.98 11.55
C GLU A 125 24.78 19.45 10.11
N TYR A 126 24.85 18.51 9.17
CA TYR A 126 24.85 18.77 7.74
C TYR A 126 23.60 18.18 7.09
N ASP A 127 23.04 18.91 6.14
CA ASP A 127 21.99 18.44 5.25
C ASP A 127 22.24 18.98 3.85
N CYS A 128 21.90 18.18 2.84
CA CYS A 128 21.93 18.63 1.46
C CYS A 128 20.51 18.97 0.98
N ALA A 129 20.40 19.98 0.13
CA ALA A 129 19.19 20.36 -0.55
C ALA A 129 19.41 20.21 -2.06
N ALA A 130 18.64 19.30 -2.65
CA ALA A 130 18.57 19.08 -4.08
C ALA A 130 17.41 19.90 -4.65
N GLN A 131 17.63 20.63 -5.73
CA GLN A 131 16.60 21.46 -6.34
C GLN A 131 16.64 21.35 -7.86
N ASN A 132 15.46 21.15 -8.45
CA ASN A 132 15.23 21.26 -9.89
C ASN A 132 14.06 22.23 -10.16
N ARG A 133 13.62 22.30 -11.42
CA ARG A 133 12.49 23.17 -11.85
C ARG A 133 11.15 22.86 -11.17
N PHE A 134 11.01 21.72 -10.50
CA PHE A 134 9.76 21.23 -9.94
C PHE A 134 9.68 21.38 -8.42
N GLY A 135 10.81 21.61 -7.76
CA GLY A 135 10.83 21.83 -6.32
C GLY A 135 12.19 21.56 -5.70
N MET A 136 12.19 21.56 -4.37
CA MET A 136 13.37 21.30 -3.55
C MET A 136 13.10 20.14 -2.60
N LEU A 137 14.06 19.23 -2.51
CA LEU A 137 14.09 18.09 -1.62
C LEU A 137 15.28 18.24 -0.66
N VAL A 138 15.05 18.01 0.63
CA VAL A 138 16.09 18.11 1.67
C VAL A 138 16.40 16.71 2.21
N SER A 139 17.69 16.43 2.41
CA SER A 139 18.14 15.17 2.98
C SER A 139 17.88 15.08 4.47
N ARG A 140 18.05 13.88 5.03
CA ARG A 140 18.19 13.74 6.47
C ARG A 140 19.42 14.53 6.94
N LYS A 141 19.40 14.92 8.22
CA LYS A 141 20.56 15.53 8.84
C LYS A 141 21.59 14.47 9.22
N ALA A 142 22.84 14.74 8.89
CA ALA A 142 23.99 13.96 9.29
C ALA A 142 24.82 14.73 10.33
N ARG A 143 25.07 14.12 11.48
CA ARG A 143 25.95 14.68 12.50
C ARG A 143 27.39 14.33 12.20
N VAL A 144 28.19 15.38 12.04
CA VAL A 144 29.65 15.26 11.91
C VAL A 144 30.30 15.63 13.22
N GLN A 145 31.07 14.69 13.78
CA GLN A 145 31.78 14.87 15.04
C GLN A 145 33.29 14.67 14.84
N LEU A 146 34.09 15.35 15.65
CA LEU A 146 35.53 15.11 15.69
C LEU A 146 35.83 13.89 16.57
N ALA A 147 36.60 12.94 16.03
CA ALA A 147 37.14 11.83 16.79
C ALA A 147 37.99 12.35 17.96
N SER A 148 37.66 11.91 19.18
CA SER A 148 38.41 12.30 20.38
C SER A 148 39.25 11.13 20.87
N LEU A 149 40.48 11.43 21.28
CA LEU A 149 41.38 10.43 21.87
C LEU A 149 40.75 9.84 23.15
N PRO A 150 40.95 8.54 23.42
CA PRO A 150 40.53 7.91 24.66
C PRO A 150 41.04 8.67 25.89
N LYS A 151 40.17 9.31 26.66
CA LYS A 151 40.53 9.98 27.93
C LYS A 151 40.07 9.12 29.11
N PHE A 152 41.03 8.69 29.95
CA PHE A 152 40.68 7.95 31.15
C PHE A 152 40.07 8.91 32.17
N HIS A 153 38.82 8.66 32.52
CA HIS A 153 38.18 9.27 33.68
C HIS A 153 38.47 8.45 34.93
N THR A 154 38.48 7.12 34.79
CA THR A 154 38.73 6.18 35.89
C THR A 154 39.87 5.25 35.51
N HIS A 155 40.91 5.23 36.34
CA HIS A 155 42.03 4.31 36.22
C HIS A 155 41.78 3.07 37.09
N PRO A 156 42.37 1.91 36.74
CA PRO A 156 42.33 0.76 37.63
C PRO A 156 43.11 1.02 38.91
N GLU A 157 42.63 0.45 40.01
CA GLU A 157 43.25 0.54 41.32
C GLU A 157 43.79 -0.83 41.75
N SER A 158 44.94 -0.84 42.41
CA SER A 158 45.53 -2.06 42.98
C SER A 158 44.61 -2.67 44.03
N MET A 159 44.51 -3.99 44.08
CA MET A 159 43.64 -4.69 45.03
C MET A 159 44.26 -5.98 45.54
N SER A 160 43.86 -6.37 46.75
CA SER A 160 44.17 -7.68 47.33
C SER A 160 42.87 -8.48 47.44
N VAL A 161 42.85 -9.68 46.86
CA VAL A 161 41.68 -10.55 46.82
C VAL A 161 42.06 -11.95 47.32
N ASP A 162 41.21 -12.55 48.14
CA ASP A 162 41.45 -13.92 48.61
C ASP A 162 41.32 -14.94 47.48
N ASP A 163 42.06 -16.05 47.58
CA ASP A 163 41.95 -17.18 46.65
C ASP A 163 40.48 -17.68 46.55
N GLY A 164 39.97 -17.79 45.31
CA GLY A 164 38.58 -18.09 44.99
C GLY A 164 37.65 -16.86 44.87
N GLY A 165 38.12 -15.67 45.24
CA GLY A 165 37.37 -14.41 45.22
C GLY A 165 37.06 -13.85 43.82
N VAL A 166 36.68 -12.56 43.77
CA VAL A 166 36.36 -11.84 42.53
C VAL A 166 37.15 -10.52 42.52
N ALA A 167 37.99 -10.34 41.50
CA ALA A 167 38.68 -9.08 41.23
C ALA A 167 37.96 -8.32 40.12
N ARG A 168 37.84 -6.99 40.26
CA ARG A 168 37.14 -6.13 39.27
C ARG A 168 37.91 -4.83 39.06
N PHE A 169 38.65 -4.75 37.98
CA PHE A 169 39.37 -3.54 37.58
C PHE A 169 38.46 -2.66 36.74
N LYS A 170 38.17 -1.46 37.25
CA LYS A 170 37.39 -0.46 36.51
C LYS A 170 38.33 0.35 35.61
N CYS A 171 37.94 0.53 34.37
CA CYS A 171 38.62 1.41 33.44
C CYS A 171 37.60 2.16 32.60
N GLN A 172 37.28 3.38 33.01
CA GLN A 172 36.28 4.20 32.31
C GLN A 172 36.97 5.23 31.44
N VAL A 173 36.57 5.23 30.18
CA VAL A 173 37.17 6.02 29.11
C VAL A 173 36.07 6.83 28.43
N ASN A 174 36.31 8.13 28.28
CA ASN A 174 35.47 8.98 27.45
C ASN A 174 36.17 9.15 26.10
N SER A 175 35.49 8.76 25.02
CA SER A 175 35.98 8.90 23.65
C SER A 175 34.84 8.92 22.65
N VAL A 176 35.11 9.45 21.46
CA VAL A 176 34.21 9.44 20.31
C VAL A 176 35.01 8.94 19.11
N PRO A 177 34.65 7.80 18.46
CA PRO A 177 33.67 6.82 18.94
C PRO A 177 34.10 6.19 20.27
N GLU A 178 33.21 5.40 20.87
CA GLU A 178 33.54 4.57 22.03
C GLU A 178 34.78 3.72 21.72
N ALA A 179 35.74 3.75 22.65
CA ALA A 179 37.00 3.03 22.49
C ALA A 179 36.75 1.54 22.69
N ASN A 180 37.40 0.71 21.87
CA ASN A 180 37.58 -0.69 22.19
C ASN A 180 38.55 -0.78 23.38
N ILE A 181 38.10 -1.42 24.46
CA ILE A 181 38.87 -1.53 25.70
C ILE A 181 39.35 -2.97 25.83
N THR A 182 40.67 -3.16 25.85
CA THR A 182 41.32 -4.43 26.14
C THR A 182 42.19 -4.31 27.38
N TRP A 183 42.72 -5.43 27.86
CA TRP A 183 43.55 -5.46 29.04
C TRP A 183 44.85 -6.19 28.76
N GLU A 184 45.91 -5.71 29.40
CA GLU A 184 47.20 -6.35 29.45
C GLU A 184 47.48 -6.80 30.89
N ARG A 185 48.09 -7.98 31.03
CA ARG A 185 48.69 -8.46 32.28
C ARG A 185 50.18 -8.65 32.03
N ASP A 186 51.00 -8.01 32.86
CA ASP A 186 52.46 -8.02 32.77
C ASP A 186 52.94 -7.68 31.33
N ARG A 187 52.31 -6.65 30.73
CA ARG A 187 52.54 -6.17 29.35
C ARG A 187 52.21 -7.15 28.23
N THR A 188 51.53 -8.24 28.55
CA THR A 188 51.00 -9.18 27.55
C THR A 188 49.50 -9.01 27.41
N PRO A 189 48.94 -8.98 26.19
CA PRO A 189 47.50 -8.93 25.99
C PRO A 189 46.82 -10.10 26.71
N LEU A 190 45.84 -9.78 27.55
CA LEU A 190 45.12 -10.76 28.33
C LEU A 190 44.18 -11.56 27.42
N SER A 191 44.45 -12.86 27.27
CA SER A 191 43.56 -13.75 26.54
C SER A 191 42.27 -13.98 27.32
N THR A 192 41.12 -13.74 26.70
CA THR A 192 39.78 -13.99 27.26
C THR A 192 39.28 -15.41 26.98
N THR A 193 40.13 -16.32 26.52
CA THR A 193 39.79 -17.73 26.30
C THR A 193 39.49 -18.49 27.59
N ASP A 194 39.98 -18.01 28.74
CA ASP A 194 39.60 -18.52 30.05
C ASP A 194 38.33 -17.79 30.54
N ASN A 195 37.23 -18.54 30.66
CA ASN A 195 35.91 -18.04 31.05
C ASN A 195 35.88 -17.35 32.43
N ARG A 196 36.95 -17.44 33.24
CA ARG A 196 37.11 -16.67 34.48
C ARG A 196 37.33 -15.19 34.23
N TYR A 197 37.93 -14.84 33.10
CA TYR A 197 38.14 -13.47 32.66
C TYR A 197 36.95 -13.02 31.83
N THR A 198 36.28 -11.97 32.28
CA THR A 198 35.13 -11.40 31.57
C THR A 198 35.37 -9.92 31.39
N LEU A 199 35.39 -9.48 30.13
CA LEU A 199 35.39 -8.08 29.79
C LEU A 199 33.94 -7.60 29.70
N LEU A 200 33.61 -6.58 30.47
CA LEU A 200 32.27 -6.03 30.57
C LEU A 200 32.18 -4.67 29.88
N PRO A 201 30.95 -4.21 29.57
CA PRO A 201 30.73 -2.85 29.08
C PRO A 201 31.40 -1.81 29.97
N MET A 202 31.75 -0.67 29.39
CA MET A 202 32.51 0.39 30.06
C MET A 202 33.91 -0.02 30.53
N GLY A 203 34.51 -1.03 29.89
CA GLY A 203 35.94 -1.34 30.02
C GLY A 203 36.33 -2.09 31.29
N ILE A 204 35.37 -2.70 31.98
CA ILE A 204 35.63 -3.35 33.27
C ILE A 204 36.14 -4.77 33.04
N LEU A 205 37.35 -5.06 33.54
CA LEU A 205 37.85 -6.43 33.61
C LEU A 205 37.41 -7.07 34.91
N GLN A 206 36.72 -8.20 34.80
CA GLN A 206 36.34 -9.02 35.93
C GLN A 206 37.07 -10.36 35.88
N VAL A 207 37.73 -10.73 36.98
CA VAL A 207 38.35 -12.03 37.18
C VAL A 207 37.58 -12.76 38.26
N THR A 208 37.01 -13.90 37.93
CA THR A 208 36.16 -14.68 38.83
C THR A 208 36.85 -15.98 39.22
N GLY A 209 36.90 -16.26 40.52
CA GLY A 209 37.67 -17.42 41.00
C GLY A 209 39.14 -17.13 40.83
N VAL A 210 39.55 -15.99 41.37
CA VAL A 210 40.92 -15.52 41.38
C VAL A 210 41.80 -16.60 42.01
N ARG A 211 42.87 -16.97 41.33
CA ARG A 211 43.90 -17.92 41.77
C ARG A 211 45.22 -17.17 41.90
N ARG A 212 46.19 -17.75 42.60
CA ARG A 212 47.54 -17.16 42.72
C ARG A 212 48.22 -16.88 41.37
N ILE A 213 47.90 -17.66 40.33
CA ILE A 213 48.40 -17.45 38.95
C ILE A 213 47.80 -16.24 38.23
N ASP A 214 46.77 -15.63 38.80
CA ASP A 214 46.17 -14.41 38.26
C ASP A 214 46.83 -13.15 38.83
N ALA A 215 47.67 -13.26 39.87
CA ALA A 215 48.45 -12.14 40.38
C ALA A 215 49.35 -11.54 39.30
N GLY A 216 49.51 -10.23 39.31
CA GLY A 216 50.31 -9.51 38.30
C GLY A 216 49.93 -8.04 38.17
N VAL A 217 50.56 -7.37 37.21
CA VAL A 217 50.34 -5.96 36.92
C VAL A 217 49.35 -5.82 35.76
N TYR A 218 48.20 -5.25 36.03
CA TYR A 218 47.12 -5.04 35.07
C TYR A 218 47.13 -3.62 34.52
N ARG A 219 46.89 -3.50 33.21
CA ARG A 219 46.76 -2.22 32.52
C ARG A 219 45.64 -2.27 31.50
N CYS A 220 44.83 -1.22 31.47
CA CYS A 220 43.77 -1.06 30.50
C CYS A 220 44.30 -0.37 29.24
N VAL A 221 43.96 -0.91 28.07
CA VAL A 221 44.33 -0.40 26.75
C VAL A 221 43.05 0.04 26.05
N ALA A 222 42.94 1.33 25.73
CA ALA A 222 41.78 1.90 25.08
C ALA A 222 42.16 2.40 23.69
N SER A 223 41.51 1.88 22.66
CA SER A 223 41.82 2.20 21.27
C SER A 223 40.57 2.63 20.50
N ASN A 224 40.68 3.71 19.74
CA ASN A 224 39.67 4.10 18.76
C ASN A 224 40.33 4.59 17.46
N ILE A 225 39.51 5.02 16.49
CA ILE A 225 39.98 5.50 15.18
C ILE A 225 40.95 6.69 15.26
N ALA A 226 41.03 7.40 16.40
CA ALA A 226 41.98 8.47 16.59
C ALA A 226 43.35 7.94 17.02
N ASN A 227 43.41 7.15 18.11
CA ASN A 227 44.65 6.52 18.59
C ASN A 227 44.37 5.50 19.72
N THR A 228 45.44 4.80 20.14
CA THR A 228 45.50 3.96 21.34
C THR A 228 46.11 4.71 22.52
N ARG A 229 45.53 4.56 23.71
CA ARG A 229 46.08 5.05 24.98
C ARG A 229 45.99 3.98 26.06
N PHE A 230 46.81 4.15 27.08
CA PHE A 230 46.95 3.20 28.18
C PHE A 230 46.68 3.85 29.54
N SER A 231 46.07 3.10 30.45
CA SER A 231 45.83 3.54 31.83
C SER A 231 47.11 3.49 32.67
N HIS A 232 47.00 3.97 33.92
CA HIS A 232 47.92 3.59 34.98
C HIS A 232 47.89 2.07 35.22
N GLU A 233 48.98 1.56 35.79
CA GLU A 233 49.13 0.18 36.19
C GLU A 233 48.48 -0.06 37.57
N ALA A 234 47.84 -1.23 37.73
CA ALA A 234 47.24 -1.68 38.98
C ALA A 234 47.71 -3.09 39.31
N VAL A 235 48.07 -3.33 40.57
CA VAL A 235 48.60 -4.63 41.01
C VAL A 235 47.47 -5.48 41.59
N LEU A 236 47.34 -6.73 41.12
CA LEU A 236 46.51 -7.75 41.77
C LEU A 236 47.37 -8.58 42.73
N ASN A 237 47.11 -8.45 44.02
CA ASN A 237 47.65 -9.34 45.03
C ASN A 237 46.63 -10.41 45.39
N VAL A 238 47.08 -11.66 45.52
CA VAL A 238 46.21 -12.78 45.93
C VAL A 238 46.62 -13.25 47.31
N THR A 239 45.73 -13.07 48.28
CA THR A 239 45.96 -13.34 49.70
C THR A 239 45.28 -14.63 50.17
N GLY A 240 45.77 -15.18 51.29
CA GLY A 240 45.14 -16.32 51.94
C GLY A 240 45.34 -17.68 51.26
N GLU A 241 44.85 -18.71 51.94
CA GLU A 241 44.54 -20.01 51.34
C GLU A 241 43.04 -20.03 51.00
N ALA A 242 42.62 -20.86 50.03
CA ALA A 242 41.22 -21.02 49.68
C ALA A 242 40.38 -21.29 50.94
N SER A 243 39.58 -20.30 51.35
CA SER A 243 38.84 -20.36 52.60
C SER A 243 37.88 -21.55 52.58
N ARG A 244 37.89 -22.39 53.62
CA ARG A 244 36.92 -23.47 53.81
C ARG A 244 35.65 -22.99 54.52
N ILE A 245 35.57 -21.70 54.84
CA ILE A 245 34.44 -21.11 55.56
C ILE A 245 33.31 -20.82 54.57
N TYR A 246 32.16 -21.41 54.80
CA TYR A 246 30.97 -21.17 53.98
C TYR A 246 30.49 -19.72 54.12
N LYS A 247 30.24 -19.08 52.97
CA LYS A 247 29.76 -17.69 52.87
C LYS A 247 28.49 -17.65 52.02
N GLU A 248 27.48 -16.97 52.53
CA GLU A 248 26.21 -16.79 51.82
C GLU A 248 26.40 -16.04 50.48
N PRO A 249 25.54 -16.30 49.48
CA PRO A 249 25.58 -15.56 48.23
C PRO A 249 25.18 -14.10 48.47
N VAL A 250 25.97 -13.16 47.96
CA VAL A 250 25.71 -11.72 47.98
C VAL A 250 25.84 -11.18 46.57
N ILE A 251 24.83 -10.46 46.09
CA ILE A 251 24.90 -9.75 44.81
C ILE A 251 25.61 -8.42 45.07
N LEU A 252 26.79 -8.27 44.48
CA LEU A 252 27.61 -7.06 44.58
C LEU A 252 27.18 -5.98 43.59
N SER A 253 26.73 -6.40 42.40
CA SER A 253 26.15 -5.53 41.37
C SER A 253 25.03 -6.28 40.67
N GLY A 254 23.86 -5.67 40.56
CA GLY A 254 22.69 -6.20 39.86
C GLY A 254 22.38 -5.43 38.59
N PRO A 255 21.42 -5.90 37.78
CA PRO A 255 21.06 -5.25 36.54
C PRO A 255 20.46 -3.87 36.80
N GLN A 256 20.91 -2.87 36.04
CA GLN A 256 20.34 -1.52 36.05
C GLN A 256 19.33 -1.36 34.91
N ASN A 257 18.58 -0.26 34.93
CA ASN A 257 17.68 0.08 33.82
C ASN A 257 18.51 0.45 32.59
N LEU A 258 18.20 -0.16 31.45
CA LEU A 258 18.88 0.04 30.18
C LEU A 258 17.85 0.36 29.10
N THR A 259 18.09 1.44 28.35
CA THR A 259 17.34 1.78 27.14
C THR A 259 18.25 1.57 25.94
N ILE A 260 17.79 0.82 24.94
CA ILE A 260 18.61 0.45 23.78
C ILE A 260 17.76 0.45 22.49
N THR A 261 18.37 0.75 21.35
CA THR A 261 17.70 0.66 20.05
C THR A 261 17.76 -0.77 19.50
N VAL A 262 16.79 -1.16 18.67
CA VAL A 262 16.80 -2.45 17.96
C VAL A 262 18.13 -2.70 17.23
N HIS A 263 18.47 -3.98 17.05
CA HIS A 263 19.69 -4.50 16.43
C HIS A 263 21.00 -4.24 17.17
N GLN A 264 20.96 -3.50 18.29
CA GLN A 264 22.12 -3.34 19.16
C GLN A 264 22.26 -4.53 20.11
N THR A 265 23.38 -4.58 20.85
CA THR A 265 23.64 -5.62 21.86
C THR A 265 23.41 -5.06 23.25
N ALA A 266 22.55 -5.72 24.04
CA ALA A 266 22.32 -5.38 25.44
C ALA A 266 23.11 -6.30 26.37
N ILE A 267 23.68 -5.74 27.45
CA ILE A 267 24.34 -6.52 28.51
C ILE A 267 23.77 -6.09 29.86
N LEU A 268 23.17 -7.04 30.57
CA LEU A 268 22.62 -6.86 31.92
C LEU A 268 23.57 -7.50 32.94
N GLU A 269 24.10 -6.68 33.84
CA GLU A 269 25.07 -7.15 34.83
C GLU A 269 24.42 -7.97 35.95
N CYS A 270 25.07 -9.05 36.37
CA CYS A 270 24.81 -9.65 37.67
C CYS A 270 26.05 -10.34 38.25
N ILE A 271 26.53 -9.79 39.35
CA ILE A 271 27.77 -10.20 39.99
C ILE A 271 27.45 -10.66 41.38
N ALA A 272 27.74 -11.93 41.67
CA ALA A 272 27.56 -12.51 42.98
C ALA A 272 28.83 -13.14 43.51
N THR A 273 29.02 -13.04 44.84
CA THR A 273 30.12 -13.68 45.58
C THR A 273 29.54 -14.58 46.66
N GLY A 274 30.30 -15.60 47.08
CA GLY A 274 29.89 -16.59 48.07
C GLY A 274 30.84 -17.79 48.08
N ASN A 275 30.77 -18.61 49.13
CA ASN A 275 31.54 -19.83 49.25
C ASN A 275 30.61 -20.99 49.66
N PRO A 276 30.38 -22.01 48.80
CA PRO A 276 30.90 -22.15 47.44
C PRO A 276 30.37 -21.07 46.49
N ARG A 277 31.04 -20.90 45.35
CA ARG A 277 30.68 -19.91 44.31
C ARG A 277 29.19 -19.99 43.96
N PRO A 278 28.44 -18.87 43.99
CA PRO A 278 27.04 -18.87 43.59
C PRO A 278 26.86 -19.17 42.10
N ILE A 279 25.78 -19.87 41.76
CA ILE A 279 25.31 -20.09 40.39
C ILE A 279 24.31 -18.99 40.06
N VAL A 280 24.65 -18.14 39.12
CA VAL A 280 23.76 -17.09 38.62
C VAL A 280 22.80 -17.66 37.60
N SER A 281 21.52 -17.36 37.75
CA SER A 281 20.47 -17.65 36.78
C SER A 281 19.65 -16.40 36.47
N TRP A 282 19.12 -16.33 35.25
CA TRP A 282 18.28 -15.24 34.79
C TRP A 282 16.86 -15.71 34.55
N SER A 283 15.91 -14.83 34.84
CA SER A 283 14.49 -15.03 34.53
C SER A 283 13.84 -13.68 34.20
N ARG A 284 12.68 -13.70 33.55
CA ARG A 284 11.86 -12.49 33.39
C ARG A 284 10.83 -12.42 34.50
N LEU A 285 10.57 -11.22 35.00
CA LEU A 285 9.57 -10.99 36.04
C LEU A 285 8.14 -11.31 35.56
N ASP A 286 7.88 -11.16 34.25
CA ASP A 286 6.61 -11.47 33.60
C ASP A 286 6.41 -12.97 33.32
N GLY A 287 7.38 -13.83 33.70
CA GLY A 287 7.32 -15.27 33.47
C GLY A 287 7.54 -15.70 32.02
N ARG A 288 7.74 -14.77 31.07
CA ARG A 288 8.06 -15.13 29.68
C ARG A 288 9.46 -15.74 29.61
N SER A 289 9.66 -16.63 28.64
CA SER A 289 11.01 -17.14 28.35
C SER A 289 11.91 -15.99 27.93
N ILE A 290 13.17 -16.03 28.39
CA ILE A 290 14.20 -15.12 27.91
C ILE A 290 14.54 -15.43 26.44
N GLY A 291 14.37 -16.69 26.01
CA GLY A 291 14.84 -17.17 24.71
C GLY A 291 16.25 -17.77 24.79
N VAL A 292 16.69 -18.41 23.72
CA VAL A 292 18.05 -18.99 23.59
C VAL A 292 18.82 -18.41 22.40
N GLU A 293 18.12 -17.87 21.41
CA GLU A 293 18.73 -17.30 20.21
C GLU A 293 19.32 -15.92 20.51
N GLY A 294 20.59 -15.71 20.17
CA GLY A 294 21.29 -14.45 20.44
C GLY A 294 21.57 -14.18 21.92
N ILE A 295 21.29 -15.13 22.83
CA ILE A 295 21.40 -14.91 24.28
C ILE A 295 22.51 -15.75 24.86
N GLN A 296 23.42 -15.10 25.60
CA GLN A 296 24.57 -15.75 26.21
C GLN A 296 24.76 -15.24 27.64
N VAL A 297 25.13 -16.14 28.55
CA VAL A 297 25.60 -15.73 29.89
C VAL A 297 27.12 -15.64 29.85
N LEU A 298 27.65 -14.42 29.96
CA LEU A 298 29.08 -14.15 29.95
C LEU A 298 29.69 -14.42 31.32
N GLY A 299 30.83 -15.11 31.31
CA GLY A 299 31.59 -15.44 32.50
C GLY A 299 30.77 -16.26 33.49
N THR A 300 30.48 -15.67 34.65
CA THR A 300 29.75 -16.33 35.75
C THR A 300 28.39 -15.70 36.06
N GLY A 301 27.88 -14.75 35.26
CA GLY A 301 26.56 -14.21 35.57
C GLY A 301 25.98 -13.05 34.74
N ASN A 302 26.69 -12.45 33.79
CA ASN A 302 26.11 -11.32 33.03
C ASN A 302 25.32 -11.83 31.82
N LEU A 303 24.14 -11.28 31.57
CA LEU A 303 23.30 -11.66 30.45
C LEU A 303 23.59 -10.76 29.25
N MET A 304 24.04 -11.34 28.13
CA MET A 304 24.21 -10.67 26.85
C MET A 304 23.07 -11.08 25.91
N ILE A 305 22.46 -10.10 25.26
CA ILE A 305 21.45 -10.26 24.22
C ILE A 305 21.98 -9.56 22.98
N SER A 306 22.38 -10.34 21.98
CA SER A 306 22.78 -9.89 20.66
C SER A 306 21.54 -9.61 19.80
N ASP A 307 21.64 -8.66 18.87
CA ASP A 307 20.58 -8.31 17.91
C ASP A 307 19.22 -8.08 18.60
N VAL A 308 19.17 -7.09 19.49
CA VAL A 308 18.00 -6.84 20.34
C VAL A 308 16.78 -6.48 19.48
N SER A 309 15.64 -7.15 19.70
CA SER A 309 14.33 -6.79 19.15
C SER A 309 13.34 -6.35 20.24
N LEU A 310 12.19 -5.81 19.83
CA LEU A 310 11.16 -5.28 20.73
C LEU A 310 10.67 -6.32 21.77
N GLN A 311 10.71 -7.61 21.44
CA GLN A 311 10.27 -8.69 22.33
C GLN A 311 11.15 -8.85 23.58
N HIS A 312 12.40 -8.39 23.53
CA HIS A 312 13.33 -8.45 24.64
C HIS A 312 13.03 -7.39 25.71
N SER A 313 12.17 -6.40 25.43
CA SER A 313 11.79 -5.42 26.45
C SER A 313 11.05 -6.08 27.62
N GLY A 314 11.44 -5.73 28.84
CA GLY A 314 10.90 -6.35 30.05
C GLY A 314 11.75 -6.07 31.29
N VAL A 315 11.34 -6.66 32.42
CA VAL A 315 12.10 -6.62 33.68
C VAL A 315 12.79 -7.96 33.88
N TYR A 316 14.12 -7.92 33.96
CA TYR A 316 14.96 -9.09 34.12
C TYR A 316 15.34 -9.25 35.59
N VAL A 317 15.31 -10.50 36.05
CA VAL A 317 15.64 -10.92 37.40
C VAL A 317 16.91 -11.75 37.33
N CYS A 318 17.96 -11.27 37.98
CA CYS A 318 19.10 -12.11 38.31
C CYS A 318 18.87 -12.80 39.65
N ALA A 319 19.17 -14.10 39.73
CA ALA A 319 19.20 -14.87 40.96
C ALA A 319 20.58 -15.51 41.17
N ALA A 320 21.22 -15.24 42.31
CA ALA A 320 22.46 -15.87 42.74
C ALA A 320 22.16 -17.01 43.72
N ASN A 321 22.33 -18.25 43.29
CA ASN A 321 21.95 -19.46 44.03
C ASN A 321 23.16 -20.12 44.66
N ARG A 322 23.08 -20.52 45.93
CA ARG A 322 24.15 -21.31 46.56
C ARG A 322 24.01 -22.80 46.19
N PRO A 323 25.02 -23.41 45.55
CA PRO A 323 24.99 -24.81 45.15
C PRO A 323 24.59 -25.76 46.29
N GLY A 324 23.74 -26.73 46.00
CA GLY A 324 23.30 -27.74 46.97
C GLY A 324 22.35 -27.24 48.06
N THR A 325 21.86 -26.00 47.96
CA THR A 325 20.92 -25.41 48.93
C THR A 325 19.77 -24.68 48.24
N ARG A 326 18.74 -24.30 49.01
CA ARG A 326 17.64 -23.43 48.53
C ARG A 326 17.93 -21.93 48.66
N MET A 327 19.12 -21.55 49.10
CA MET A 327 19.46 -20.17 49.39
C MET A 327 19.75 -19.40 48.10
N ARG A 328 19.05 -18.27 47.91
CA ARG A 328 19.26 -17.36 46.78
C ARG A 328 19.13 -15.89 47.16
N ARG A 329 19.82 -15.01 46.44
CA ARG A 329 19.59 -13.55 46.44
C ARG A 329 19.19 -13.11 45.04
N THR A 330 18.39 -12.04 44.93
CA THR A 330 17.86 -11.56 43.65
C THR A 330 18.03 -10.07 43.45
N ALA A 331 18.19 -9.64 42.19
CA ALA A 331 18.22 -8.24 41.79
C ALA A 331 17.45 -8.04 40.47
N LEU A 332 16.93 -6.83 40.23
CA LEU A 332 16.01 -6.51 39.13
C LEU A 332 16.49 -5.31 38.32
N GLY A 333 16.32 -5.36 36.99
CA GLY A 333 16.60 -4.24 36.08
C GLY A 333 15.68 -4.27 34.86
N ARG A 334 15.32 -3.10 34.34
CA ARG A 334 14.40 -2.95 33.20
C ARG A 334 15.15 -2.72 31.90
N LEU A 335 14.87 -3.52 30.88
CA LEU A 335 15.30 -3.30 29.50
C LEU A 335 14.16 -2.66 28.69
N VAL A 336 14.38 -1.44 28.19
CA VAL A 336 13.47 -0.73 27.28
C VAL A 336 14.09 -0.76 25.88
N VAL A 337 13.36 -1.33 24.92
CA VAL A 337 13.80 -1.39 23.53
C VAL A 337 13.06 -0.35 22.71
N GLN A 338 13.80 0.48 21.97
CA GLN A 338 13.28 1.52 21.09
C GLN A 338 13.51 1.15 19.63
N ALA A 339 12.64 1.61 18.73
CA ALA A 339 12.71 1.38 17.29
C ALA A 339 12.59 2.70 16.53
N PRO A 340 13.47 2.99 15.55
CA PRO A 340 13.37 4.19 14.73
C PRO A 340 12.11 4.17 13.86
N PRO A 341 11.70 5.32 13.29
CA PRO A 341 10.49 5.41 12.48
C PRO A 341 10.60 4.64 11.16
N GLU A 342 9.57 3.88 10.81
CA GLU A 342 9.42 3.14 9.56
C GLU A 342 8.09 3.49 8.90
N PHE A 343 8.09 3.83 7.60
CA PHE A 343 6.86 4.17 6.89
C PHE A 343 6.07 2.92 6.52
N MET A 344 4.81 2.87 6.98
CA MET A 344 3.81 1.92 6.54
C MET A 344 3.08 2.39 5.28
N GLN A 345 2.98 3.71 5.11
CA GLN A 345 2.41 4.34 3.92
C GLN A 345 3.20 5.61 3.61
N TRP A 346 3.76 5.67 2.39
CA TRP A 346 4.46 6.85 1.89
C TRP A 346 3.52 7.73 1.06
N PRO A 347 3.77 9.06 1.03
CA PRO A 347 3.02 9.95 0.17
C PRO A 347 3.28 9.61 -1.31
N GLN A 348 2.25 9.76 -2.14
CA GLN A 348 2.33 9.54 -3.58
C GLN A 348 2.26 10.87 -4.31
N SER A 349 3.05 10.99 -5.37
CA SER A 349 2.97 12.14 -6.27
C SER A 349 1.63 12.17 -7.02
N VAL A 350 1.05 13.35 -7.17
CA VAL A 350 -0.26 13.55 -7.82
C VAL A 350 -0.24 14.76 -8.74
N SER A 351 -1.00 14.67 -9.83
CA SER A 351 -1.30 15.80 -10.71
C SER A 351 -2.74 16.25 -10.47
N LYS A 352 -2.97 17.55 -10.24
CA LYS A 352 -4.30 18.11 -9.99
C LYS A 352 -4.51 19.42 -10.76
N PRO A 353 -5.73 19.69 -11.25
CA PRO A 353 -6.04 20.96 -11.89
C PRO A 353 -6.03 22.11 -10.88
N ALA A 354 -5.74 23.33 -11.36
CA ALA A 354 -5.92 24.54 -10.58
C ALA A 354 -7.37 24.66 -10.04
N GLY A 355 -7.52 25.12 -8.80
CA GLY A 355 -8.77 25.15 -8.04
C GLY A 355 -9.17 23.82 -7.41
N GLY A 356 -8.52 22.71 -7.79
CA GLY A 356 -8.79 21.37 -7.28
C GLY A 356 -8.31 21.14 -5.84
N SER A 357 -8.22 19.87 -5.45
CA SER A 357 -7.70 19.45 -4.14
C SER A 357 -6.83 18.19 -4.24
N ALA A 358 -5.80 18.13 -3.40
CA ALA A 358 -4.83 17.05 -3.28
C ALA A 358 -4.78 16.57 -1.83
N VAL A 359 -4.59 15.27 -1.65
CA VAL A 359 -4.42 14.65 -0.33
C VAL A 359 -3.19 13.76 -0.38
N PHE A 360 -2.28 13.97 0.57
CA PHE A 360 -1.10 13.15 0.78
C PHE A 360 -1.24 12.43 2.12
N THR A 361 -0.93 11.13 2.12
CA THR A 361 -0.96 10.27 3.31
C THR A 361 0.45 9.81 3.65
N CYS A 362 0.81 9.93 4.91
CA CYS A 362 2.10 9.52 5.45
C CYS A 362 1.87 8.87 6.81
N VAL A 363 2.08 7.56 6.91
CA VAL A 363 1.89 6.80 8.14
C VAL A 363 3.21 6.12 8.50
N ALA A 364 3.70 6.37 9.70
CA ALA A 364 4.93 5.77 10.22
C ALA A 364 4.67 5.06 11.55
N GLN A 365 5.39 3.96 11.78
CA GLN A 365 5.44 3.23 13.04
C GLN A 365 6.82 3.39 13.68
N GLY A 366 6.90 3.25 15.00
CA GLY A 366 8.16 3.35 15.75
C GLY A 366 7.90 3.20 17.24
N VAL A 367 8.96 2.98 18.02
CA VAL A 367 8.87 2.91 19.47
C VAL A 367 9.89 3.86 20.09
N PRO A 368 9.49 4.98 20.72
CA PRO A 368 8.12 5.49 20.85
C PRO A 368 7.45 5.88 19.53
N GLU A 369 6.13 6.11 19.55
CA GLU A 369 5.36 6.56 18.38
C GLU A 369 5.97 7.82 17.77
N PRO A 370 6.22 7.85 16.45
CA PRO A 370 6.91 8.96 15.81
C PRO A 370 6.03 10.20 15.62
N HIS A 371 6.66 11.36 15.73
CA HIS A 371 6.06 12.64 15.36
C HIS A 371 6.26 12.91 13.86
N LEU A 372 5.22 13.41 13.18
CA LEU A 372 5.23 13.69 11.75
C LEU A 372 5.30 15.19 11.45
N ILE A 373 6.25 15.57 10.59
CA ILE A 373 6.49 16.94 10.12
C ILE A 373 6.38 16.97 8.60
N TRP A 374 5.69 17.96 8.05
CA TRP A 374 5.63 18.19 6.61
C TRP A 374 6.51 19.36 6.19
N LEU A 375 7.22 19.22 5.08
CA LEU A 375 7.93 20.30 4.39
C LEU A 375 7.31 20.55 3.01
N LYS A 376 7.30 21.81 2.57
CA LYS A 376 7.03 22.23 1.18
C LYS A 376 8.28 22.90 0.64
N ASN A 377 8.89 22.32 -0.40
CA ASN A 377 10.16 22.79 -0.99
C ASN A 377 11.26 23.04 0.07
N GLY A 378 11.44 22.07 0.99
CA GLY A 378 12.47 22.12 2.03
C GLY A 378 12.19 23.05 3.21
N LYS A 379 11.03 23.71 3.28
CA LYS A 379 10.62 24.56 4.41
C LYS A 379 9.47 23.92 5.17
N ILE A 380 9.44 24.06 6.50
CA ILE A 380 8.36 23.54 7.34
C ILE A 380 7.01 24.10 6.86
N LEU A 381 6.09 23.20 6.57
CA LEU A 381 4.75 23.51 6.13
C LEU A 381 3.86 23.76 7.35
N MET A 382 3.37 24.99 7.48
CA MET A 382 2.43 25.37 8.53
C MET A 382 0.99 25.25 8.02
N PRO A 383 0.02 24.81 8.85
CA PRO A 383 -1.39 24.84 8.50
C PRO A 383 -1.87 26.26 8.15
N GLY A 384 -2.82 26.36 7.21
CA GLY A 384 -3.38 27.64 6.74
C GLY A 384 -4.73 27.46 6.07
N ASP A 385 -5.23 28.49 5.39
CA ASP A 385 -6.58 28.49 4.82
C ASP A 385 -6.79 27.44 3.71
N ASN A 386 -5.73 27.07 2.99
CA ASN A 386 -5.75 26.09 1.91
C ASN A 386 -5.06 24.77 2.26
N VAL A 387 -4.39 24.69 3.42
CA VAL A 387 -3.58 23.55 3.88
C VAL A 387 -4.08 23.04 5.23
N LYS A 388 -4.53 21.79 5.28
CA LYS A 388 -4.99 21.14 6.51
C LYS A 388 -4.16 19.89 6.83
N LEU A 389 -3.65 19.82 8.05
CA LEU A 389 -3.04 18.63 8.62
C LEU A 389 -4.06 17.96 9.56
N THR A 390 -4.28 16.65 9.37
CA THR A 390 -5.23 15.86 10.18
C THR A 390 -4.60 14.54 10.61
N ASN A 391 -5.21 13.85 11.58
CA ASN A 391 -4.77 12.56 12.09
C ASN A 391 -3.30 12.58 12.58
N ASN A 392 -2.98 13.47 13.52
CA ASN A 392 -1.61 13.70 14.02
C ASN A 392 -0.60 13.95 12.88
N ASN A 393 -0.99 14.81 11.93
CA ASN A 393 -0.23 15.15 10.73
C ASN A 393 0.01 13.99 9.75
N SER A 394 -0.63 12.84 9.90
CA SER A 394 -0.50 11.73 8.93
C SER A 394 -1.17 12.02 7.59
N THR A 395 -2.11 12.97 7.55
CA THR A 395 -2.81 13.36 6.32
C THR A 395 -2.68 14.86 6.08
N LEU A 396 -2.10 15.21 4.93
CA LEU A 396 -1.99 16.57 4.42
C LEU A 396 -2.99 16.78 3.28
N ALA A 397 -3.92 17.72 3.46
CA ALA A 397 -4.86 18.13 2.42
C ALA A 397 -4.55 19.55 1.93
N VAL A 398 -4.38 19.70 0.62
CA VAL A 398 -4.21 20.99 -0.06
C VAL A 398 -5.47 21.23 -0.90
N THR A 399 -6.19 22.31 -0.64
CA THR A 399 -7.45 22.66 -1.31
C THR A 399 -7.31 23.98 -2.06
N ARG A 400 -8.19 24.28 -3.02
CA ARG A 400 -8.10 25.51 -3.84
C ARG A 400 -6.70 25.68 -4.45
N ILE A 401 -6.17 24.59 -5.01
CA ILE A 401 -4.80 24.50 -5.52
C ILE A 401 -4.49 25.64 -6.50
N THR A 402 -3.39 26.33 -6.30
CA THR A 402 -2.87 27.36 -7.21
C THR A 402 -1.53 26.92 -7.80
N SER A 403 -1.00 27.66 -8.78
CA SER A 403 0.35 27.39 -9.31
C SER A 403 1.46 27.50 -8.26
N GLU A 404 1.24 28.24 -7.17
CA GLU A 404 2.19 28.34 -6.06
C GLU A 404 2.21 27.08 -5.17
N ASP A 405 1.23 26.21 -5.32
CA ASP A 405 1.13 24.93 -4.60
C ASP A 405 1.89 23.80 -5.30
N GLU A 406 2.31 24.00 -6.55
CA GLU A 406 3.24 23.11 -7.24
C GLU A 406 4.58 23.07 -6.50
N ALA A 407 4.87 21.92 -5.90
CA ALA A 407 6.01 21.75 -5.03
C ALA A 407 6.29 20.27 -4.78
N ILE A 408 7.47 20.01 -4.20
CA ILE A 408 7.77 18.75 -3.54
C ILE A 408 7.37 18.89 -2.07
N TYR A 409 6.52 17.97 -1.62
CA TYR A 409 6.09 17.82 -0.23
C TYR A 409 6.86 16.67 0.40
N GLN A 410 7.54 16.91 1.53
CA GLN A 410 8.26 15.87 2.26
C GLN A 410 7.57 15.61 3.60
N CYS A 411 7.39 14.35 3.95
CA CYS A 411 6.98 13.91 5.27
C CYS A 411 8.21 13.36 6.02
N ILE A 412 8.47 13.90 7.20
CA ILE A 412 9.54 13.48 8.10
C ILE A 412 8.90 12.86 9.34
N ALA A 413 9.28 11.63 9.67
CA ALA A 413 8.90 10.92 10.88
C ALA A 413 10.11 10.87 11.83
N GLU A 414 9.93 11.31 13.08
CA GLU A 414 11.01 11.36 14.07
C GLU A 414 10.59 10.83 15.44
N ASN A 415 11.50 10.13 16.11
CA ASN A 415 11.40 9.78 17.52
C ASN A 415 12.80 9.76 18.17
N MET A 416 12.87 9.42 19.45
CA MET A 416 14.14 9.36 20.19
C MET A 416 15.14 8.31 19.66
N ALA A 417 14.67 7.32 18.87
CA ALA A 417 15.50 6.28 18.29
C ALA A 417 16.02 6.63 16.89
N GLY A 418 15.41 7.58 16.19
CA GLY A 418 15.87 8.02 14.88
C GLY A 418 14.85 8.82 14.06
N THR A 419 15.17 9.01 12.79
CA THR A 419 14.37 9.79 11.84
C THR A 419 14.27 9.06 10.49
N ASN A 420 13.14 9.19 9.80
CA ASN A 420 12.94 8.69 8.45
C ASN A 420 12.15 9.70 7.63
N GLN A 421 12.34 9.74 6.31
CA GLN A 421 11.68 10.73 5.45
C GLN A 421 11.25 10.17 4.09
N ALA A 422 10.13 10.68 3.57
CA ALA A 422 9.57 10.32 2.27
C ALA A 422 9.00 11.57 1.59
N SER A 423 8.88 11.55 0.26
CA SER A 423 8.46 12.74 -0.50
C SER A 423 7.52 12.42 -1.64
N ALA A 424 6.69 13.39 -2.00
CA ALA A 424 5.79 13.34 -3.13
C ALA A 424 5.71 14.71 -3.81
N ARG A 425 5.47 14.71 -5.12
CA ARG A 425 5.28 15.93 -5.89
C ARG A 425 3.79 16.24 -6.08
N LEU A 426 3.42 17.51 -5.91
CA LEU A 426 2.17 18.04 -6.45
C LEU A 426 2.46 18.72 -7.78
N ALA A 427 1.98 18.17 -8.89
CA ALA A 427 1.97 18.86 -10.17
C ALA A 427 0.63 19.58 -10.36
N VAL A 428 0.66 20.82 -10.86
CA VAL A 428 -0.56 21.61 -11.10
C VAL A 428 -0.80 21.68 -12.60
N SER A 429 -1.82 20.99 -13.08
CA SER A 429 -2.21 21.07 -14.49
C SER A 429 -2.97 22.38 -14.75
N LEU A 430 -2.46 23.19 -15.67
CA LEU A 430 -3.17 24.35 -16.17
C LEU A 430 -4.29 23.89 -17.10
N ALA A 431 -5.38 24.66 -17.19
CA ALA A 431 -6.53 24.31 -18.03
C ALA A 431 -6.16 24.05 -19.50
N LYS A 432 -5.11 24.71 -20.01
CA LYS A 432 -4.57 24.52 -21.37
C LYS A 432 -3.90 23.16 -21.60
N ASP A 433 -3.46 22.49 -20.53
CA ASP A 433 -2.73 21.21 -20.57
C ASP A 433 -3.68 20.02 -20.35
N LEU A 434 -4.96 20.29 -20.07
CA LEU A 434 -6.03 19.30 -19.98
C LEU A 434 -6.67 19.13 -21.37
N PRO A 435 -7.30 17.98 -21.65
CA PRO A 435 -8.06 17.84 -22.89
C PRO A 435 -9.15 18.90 -22.97
N ASP A 436 -9.42 19.37 -24.20
CA ASP A 436 -10.57 20.21 -24.47
C ASP A 436 -11.88 19.53 -24.06
N SER A 437 -12.88 20.33 -23.72
CA SER A 437 -14.22 19.81 -23.43
C SER A 437 -14.76 19.03 -24.64
N PRO A 438 -15.26 17.80 -24.46
CA PRO A 438 -15.92 17.04 -25.53
C PRO A 438 -17.06 17.83 -26.17
N GLN A 439 -17.16 17.75 -27.49
CA GLN A 439 -18.13 18.54 -28.29
C GLN A 439 -19.17 17.64 -28.94
N GLY A 440 -20.33 18.23 -29.25
CA GLY A 440 -21.41 17.57 -30.00
C GLY A 440 -22.04 16.37 -29.28
N LEU A 441 -22.07 16.38 -27.94
CA LEU A 441 -22.82 15.37 -27.19
C LEU A 441 -24.30 15.44 -27.59
N THR A 442 -24.88 14.30 -27.92
CA THR A 442 -26.28 14.11 -28.24
C THR A 442 -26.80 12.89 -27.49
N ALA A 443 -28.10 12.89 -27.19
CA ALA A 443 -28.77 11.81 -26.46
C ALA A 443 -30.12 11.50 -27.11
N THR A 444 -30.32 10.26 -27.52
CA THR A 444 -31.55 9.78 -28.17
C THR A 444 -32.17 8.63 -27.39
N ALA A 445 -33.50 8.54 -27.40
CA ALA A 445 -34.20 7.47 -26.70
C ALA A 445 -34.15 6.18 -27.51
N LEU A 446 -33.56 5.12 -26.94
CA LEU A 446 -33.44 3.82 -27.60
C LEU A 446 -34.57 2.88 -27.17
N SER A 447 -34.93 2.90 -25.88
CA SER A 447 -35.98 2.07 -25.29
C SER A 447 -36.60 2.74 -24.06
N PRO A 448 -37.62 2.13 -23.42
CA PRO A 448 -38.12 2.62 -22.14
C PRO A 448 -37.08 2.57 -21.01
N SER A 449 -35.96 1.87 -21.18
CA SER A 449 -34.94 1.74 -20.14
C SER A 449 -33.52 2.05 -20.64
N ALA A 450 -33.40 2.70 -21.79
CA ALA A 450 -32.09 3.02 -22.37
C ALA A 450 -32.09 4.31 -23.20
N LEU A 451 -30.97 5.04 -23.11
CA LEU A 451 -30.63 6.18 -23.95
C LEU A 451 -29.35 5.85 -24.72
N GLN A 452 -29.30 6.22 -25.99
CA GLN A 452 -28.09 6.17 -26.80
C GLN A 452 -27.43 7.55 -26.80
N LEU A 453 -26.15 7.58 -26.44
CA LEU A 453 -25.34 8.79 -26.37
C LEU A 453 -24.32 8.77 -27.50
N ALA A 454 -24.11 9.89 -28.17
CA ALA A 454 -23.09 10.03 -29.21
C ALA A 454 -22.40 11.40 -29.11
N TRP A 455 -21.09 11.45 -29.38
CA TRP A 455 -20.28 12.68 -29.36
C TRP A 455 -19.27 12.69 -30.49
N ILE A 456 -18.73 13.88 -30.78
CA ILE A 456 -17.81 14.07 -31.90
C ILE A 456 -16.43 13.51 -31.55
N GLN A 457 -15.86 12.74 -32.49
CA GLN A 457 -14.45 12.34 -32.43
C GLN A 457 -13.54 13.58 -32.55
N PRO A 458 -12.67 13.86 -31.57
CA PRO A 458 -11.73 14.97 -31.67
C PRO A 458 -10.68 14.74 -32.78
N PRO A 459 -10.04 15.80 -33.28
CA PRO A 459 -8.89 15.70 -34.17
C PRO A 459 -7.78 14.78 -33.60
N VAL A 460 -7.08 14.07 -34.49
CA VAL A 460 -6.08 13.05 -34.13
C VAL A 460 -5.01 13.59 -33.19
N GLU A 461 -4.57 14.82 -33.43
CA GLU A 461 -3.57 15.56 -32.65
C GLU A 461 -3.94 15.74 -31.17
N ILE A 462 -5.24 15.76 -30.86
CA ILE A 462 -5.77 15.94 -29.49
C ILE A 462 -6.08 14.58 -28.86
N THR A 463 -6.53 13.59 -29.65
CA THR A 463 -6.85 12.24 -29.14
C THR A 463 -5.65 11.45 -28.62
N ASP A 464 -4.42 11.79 -29.02
CA ASP A 464 -3.22 11.04 -28.60
C ASP A 464 -2.98 11.12 -27.08
N GLY A 465 -3.38 12.24 -26.45
CA GLY A 465 -3.28 12.45 -25.01
C GLY A 465 -4.46 11.93 -24.17
N ILE A 466 -5.55 11.49 -24.81
CA ILE A 466 -6.78 11.05 -24.12
C ILE A 466 -6.71 9.55 -23.81
N ILE A 467 -6.94 9.17 -22.56
CA ILE A 467 -7.00 7.77 -22.11
C ILE A 467 -8.43 7.20 -22.10
N GLY A 468 -9.45 8.06 -22.02
CA GLY A 468 -10.85 7.65 -22.05
C GLY A 468 -11.81 8.80 -21.78
N TYR A 469 -13.11 8.48 -21.73
CA TYR A 469 -14.17 9.42 -21.40
C TYR A 469 -15.03 8.89 -20.24
N VAL A 470 -15.65 9.79 -19.47
CA VAL A 470 -16.61 9.43 -18.42
C VAL A 470 -17.92 10.16 -18.69
N LEU A 471 -18.99 9.37 -18.82
CA LEU A 471 -20.37 9.84 -18.99
C LEU A 471 -21.02 10.00 -17.63
N HIS A 472 -21.64 11.15 -17.39
CA HIS A 472 -22.37 11.45 -16.18
C HIS A 472 -23.85 11.61 -16.53
N ILE A 473 -24.72 10.84 -15.89
CA ILE A 473 -26.17 10.91 -16.07
C ILE A 473 -26.86 11.07 -14.73
N ARG A 474 -27.79 12.02 -14.65
CA ARG A 474 -28.63 12.22 -13.47
C ARG A 474 -30.08 12.40 -13.88
N LYS A 475 -30.99 11.84 -13.09
CA LYS A 475 -32.43 12.10 -13.24
C LYS A 475 -32.69 13.54 -12.81
N ILE A 476 -33.48 14.30 -13.56
CA ILE A 476 -33.68 15.73 -13.25
C ILE A 476 -34.35 15.94 -11.87
N SER A 477 -35.19 14.99 -11.44
CA SER A 477 -35.87 15.03 -10.15
C SER A 477 -35.04 14.51 -8.97
N ASP A 478 -33.81 14.06 -9.20
CA ASP A 478 -32.96 13.43 -8.18
C ASP A 478 -31.58 14.12 -8.13
N SER A 479 -30.91 14.01 -6.98
CA SER A 479 -29.54 14.44 -6.77
C SER A 479 -28.51 13.36 -7.09
N ARG A 480 -28.93 12.10 -7.22
CA ARG A 480 -28.01 10.98 -7.48
C ARG A 480 -27.54 10.96 -8.93
N GLU A 481 -26.22 11.00 -9.11
CA GLU A 481 -25.55 10.92 -10.40
C GLU A 481 -24.93 9.53 -10.59
N LEU A 482 -25.08 8.96 -11.79
CA LEU A 482 -24.43 7.73 -12.22
C LEU A 482 -23.31 8.07 -13.19
N GLN A 483 -22.24 7.28 -13.16
CA GLN A 483 -21.03 7.50 -13.96
C GLN A 483 -20.62 6.20 -14.66
N GLU A 484 -20.23 6.30 -15.92
CA GLU A 484 -19.73 5.16 -16.70
C GLU A 484 -18.51 5.58 -17.52
N ALA A 485 -17.43 4.80 -17.43
CA ALA A 485 -16.18 5.06 -18.15
C ALA A 485 -16.13 4.28 -19.46
N VAL A 486 -15.72 4.94 -20.54
CA VAL A 486 -15.61 4.38 -21.88
C VAL A 486 -14.22 4.61 -22.47
N SER A 487 -13.83 3.75 -23.41
CA SER A 487 -12.50 3.79 -24.03
C SER A 487 -12.28 5.08 -24.85
N LYS A 488 -11.01 5.44 -25.08
CA LYS A 488 -10.64 6.62 -25.90
C LYS A 488 -11.12 6.57 -27.36
N THR A 489 -11.48 5.39 -27.86
CA THR A 489 -11.98 5.17 -29.23
C THR A 489 -13.51 5.03 -29.29
N THR A 490 -14.19 5.13 -28.15
CA THR A 490 -15.65 5.08 -28.10
C THR A 490 -16.20 6.48 -28.33
N PHE A 491 -17.12 6.62 -29.29
CA PHE A 491 -17.81 7.89 -29.60
C PHE A 491 -19.35 7.74 -29.60
N GLN A 492 -19.82 6.56 -29.23
CA GLN A 492 -21.22 6.20 -29.09
C GLN A 492 -21.36 5.16 -27.99
N HIS A 493 -22.35 5.32 -27.10
CA HIS A 493 -22.55 4.45 -25.94
C HIS A 493 -24.02 4.37 -25.53
N ASP A 494 -24.50 3.17 -25.20
CA ASP A 494 -25.88 2.93 -24.77
C ASP A 494 -25.94 2.86 -23.24
N PHE A 495 -26.57 3.86 -22.62
CA PHE A 495 -26.80 3.91 -21.19
C PHE A 495 -28.10 3.16 -20.85
N THR A 496 -28.00 2.06 -20.12
CA THR A 496 -29.12 1.14 -19.83
C THR A 496 -29.58 1.22 -18.37
N ASN A 497 -30.59 0.44 -17.99
CA ASN A 497 -31.19 0.39 -16.64
C ASN A 497 -31.80 1.73 -16.19
N LEU A 498 -32.35 2.50 -17.14
CA LEU A 498 -33.05 3.75 -16.88
C LEU A 498 -34.54 3.52 -16.61
N GLU A 499 -35.20 4.48 -15.96
CA GLU A 499 -36.64 4.43 -15.70
C GLU A 499 -37.43 4.83 -16.95
N PRO A 500 -38.57 4.19 -17.25
CA PRO A 500 -39.47 4.58 -18.34
C PRO A 500 -40.05 5.98 -18.20
N ALA A 501 -40.29 6.65 -19.34
CA ALA A 501 -40.86 7.99 -19.43
C ALA A 501 -40.20 9.01 -18.48
N THR A 502 -38.88 8.89 -18.28
CA THR A 502 -38.12 9.68 -17.30
C THR A 502 -37.08 10.54 -17.98
N THR A 503 -37.01 11.82 -17.59
CA THR A 503 -36.09 12.79 -18.14
C THR A 503 -34.78 12.84 -17.35
N TYR A 504 -33.67 12.72 -18.06
CA TYR A 504 -32.32 12.73 -17.54
C TYR A 504 -31.53 13.92 -18.11
N SER A 505 -30.61 14.46 -17.31
CA SER A 505 -29.58 15.39 -17.78
C SER A 505 -28.23 14.69 -17.82
N ILE A 506 -27.51 14.83 -18.93
CA ILE A 506 -26.30 14.09 -19.24
C ILE A 506 -25.18 15.06 -19.63
N TYR A 507 -23.96 14.81 -19.18
CA TYR A 507 -22.75 15.48 -19.67
C TYR A 507 -21.58 14.50 -19.73
N LEU A 508 -20.52 14.90 -20.44
CA LEU A 508 -19.34 14.07 -20.72
C LEU A 508 -18.05 14.81 -20.32
N LYS A 509 -17.04 14.06 -19.85
CA LYS A 509 -15.68 14.56 -19.63
C LYS A 509 -14.66 13.64 -20.31
N ALA A 510 -13.62 14.22 -20.89
CA ALA A 510 -12.43 13.50 -21.37
C ALA A 510 -11.38 13.42 -20.26
N TYR A 511 -10.56 12.36 -20.27
CA TYR A 511 -9.49 12.16 -19.30
C TYR A 511 -8.15 11.95 -20.00
N SER A 512 -7.11 12.59 -19.49
CA SER A 512 -5.70 12.34 -19.82
C SER A 512 -4.94 11.91 -18.56
N PRO A 513 -3.66 11.50 -18.67
CA PRO A 513 -2.81 11.28 -17.50
C PRO A 513 -2.66 12.51 -16.60
N LEU A 514 -2.95 13.72 -17.11
CA LEU A 514 -2.84 14.98 -16.37
C LEU A 514 -4.14 15.38 -15.65
N GLY A 515 -5.28 14.77 -15.98
CA GLY A 515 -6.57 15.05 -15.34
C GLY A 515 -7.77 14.99 -16.29
N ALA A 516 -8.91 15.46 -15.79
CA ALA A 516 -10.18 15.53 -16.54
C ALA A 516 -10.34 16.88 -17.24
N SER A 517 -10.98 16.89 -18.41
CA SER A 517 -11.43 18.10 -19.10
C SER A 517 -12.51 18.84 -18.32
N GLN A 518 -12.86 20.05 -18.76
CA GLN A 518 -14.16 20.63 -18.40
C GLN A 518 -15.31 19.76 -18.91
N GLN A 519 -16.49 19.89 -18.29
CA GLN A 519 -17.69 19.16 -18.72
C GLN A 519 -18.21 19.69 -20.05
N SER A 520 -18.71 18.78 -20.90
CA SER A 520 -19.44 19.15 -22.11
C SER A 520 -20.68 19.99 -21.80
N SER A 521 -21.29 20.56 -22.84
CA SER A 521 -22.67 21.02 -22.75
C SER A 521 -23.56 19.90 -22.21
N THR A 522 -24.43 20.24 -21.27
CA THR A 522 -25.39 19.29 -20.71
C THR A 522 -26.54 19.09 -21.70
N VAL A 523 -26.83 17.85 -22.04
CA VAL A 523 -27.98 17.47 -22.86
C VAL A 523 -29.08 16.87 -21.99
N VAL A 524 -30.32 17.01 -22.43
CA VAL A 524 -31.49 16.48 -21.74
C VAL A 524 -32.23 15.52 -22.67
N ALA A 525 -32.51 14.32 -22.20
CA ALA A 525 -33.23 13.30 -22.95
C ALA A 525 -34.23 12.55 -22.07
N THR A 526 -35.33 12.10 -22.66
CA THR A 526 -36.39 11.34 -21.98
C THR A 526 -36.48 9.95 -22.58
N THR A 527 -36.48 8.92 -21.74
CA THR A 527 -36.67 7.53 -22.17
C THR A 527 -38.08 7.31 -22.74
N LEU A 528 -38.24 6.28 -23.57
CA LEU A 528 -39.55 5.98 -24.17
C LEU A 528 -40.59 5.55 -23.10
N GLY A 529 -41.87 5.62 -23.46
CA GLY A 529 -42.95 5.05 -22.65
C GLY A 529 -42.93 3.52 -22.68
N GLY A 530 -43.16 2.86 -21.55
CA GLY A 530 -43.29 1.39 -21.50
C GLY A 530 -44.62 0.89 -22.08
N VAL A 531 -44.59 -0.22 -22.83
CA VAL A 531 -45.81 -0.91 -23.33
C VAL A 531 -46.58 -1.52 -22.15
N PRO A 532 -47.90 -1.28 -22.00
CA PRO A 532 -48.70 -1.89 -20.95
C PRO A 532 -48.75 -3.43 -21.07
N SER A 533 -48.82 -4.15 -19.95
CA SER A 533 -49.00 -5.61 -19.94
C SER A 533 -50.33 -6.03 -20.61
N PRO A 534 -50.40 -7.20 -21.29
CA PRO A 534 -51.64 -7.68 -21.89
C PRO A 534 -52.75 -7.79 -20.85
N PRO A 535 -54.00 -7.38 -21.17
CA PRO A 535 -55.11 -7.47 -20.24
C PRO A 535 -55.50 -8.94 -20.07
N THR A 536 -55.81 -9.30 -18.84
CA THR A 536 -56.44 -10.58 -18.51
C THR A 536 -57.82 -10.64 -19.16
N PHE A 537 -58.13 -11.74 -19.84
CA PHE A 537 -59.42 -11.95 -20.49
C PHE A 537 -59.98 -13.35 -20.19
N PHE A 538 -61.30 -13.47 -20.25
CA PHE A 538 -62.03 -14.73 -20.09
C PHE A 538 -63.18 -14.81 -21.09
N THR A 539 -63.60 -16.03 -21.40
CA THR A 539 -64.66 -16.29 -22.37
C THR A 539 -65.86 -16.96 -21.71
N LYS A 540 -67.06 -16.60 -22.16
CA LYS A 540 -68.32 -17.18 -21.73
C LYS A 540 -69.12 -17.61 -22.95
N VAL A 541 -69.47 -18.89 -23.04
CA VAL A 541 -70.38 -19.39 -24.09
C VAL A 541 -71.77 -18.80 -23.83
N VAL A 542 -72.33 -18.11 -24.82
CA VAL A 542 -73.66 -17.49 -24.72
C VAL A 542 -74.73 -18.48 -25.20
N ASN A 543 -74.51 -19.10 -26.36
CA ASN A 543 -75.34 -20.17 -26.92
C ASN A 543 -74.52 -20.96 -27.98
N SER A 544 -75.18 -21.86 -28.73
CA SER A 544 -74.53 -22.69 -29.75
C SER A 544 -73.89 -21.92 -30.92
N THR A 545 -74.20 -20.63 -31.09
CA THR A 545 -73.70 -19.78 -32.18
C THR A 545 -73.06 -18.48 -31.70
N ALA A 546 -72.84 -18.30 -30.39
CA ALA A 546 -72.27 -17.08 -29.82
C ALA A 546 -71.39 -17.31 -28.58
N VAL A 547 -70.26 -16.59 -28.53
CA VAL A 547 -69.31 -16.55 -27.41
C VAL A 547 -69.02 -15.10 -27.04
N GLN A 548 -69.10 -14.78 -25.75
CA GLN A 548 -68.73 -13.47 -25.22
C GLN A 548 -67.30 -13.51 -24.66
N VAL A 549 -66.49 -12.52 -25.03
CA VAL A 549 -65.14 -12.29 -24.50
C VAL A 549 -65.21 -11.09 -23.57
N LEU A 550 -64.68 -11.22 -22.36
CA LEU A 550 -64.58 -10.15 -21.36
C LEU A 550 -63.11 -9.96 -20.98
N TRP A 551 -62.70 -8.72 -20.71
CA TRP A 551 -61.34 -8.40 -20.29
C TRP A 551 -61.32 -7.33 -19.20
N GLU A 552 -60.27 -7.34 -18.38
CA GLU A 552 -60.11 -6.37 -17.31
C GLU A 552 -59.67 -5.00 -17.86
N LEU A 553 -60.26 -3.91 -17.35
CA LEU A 553 -59.86 -2.55 -17.69
C LEU A 553 -58.55 -2.19 -16.95
N PRO A 554 -57.62 -1.42 -17.57
CA PRO A 554 -56.41 -0.95 -16.91
C PRO A 554 -56.72 -0.18 -15.62
N SER A 555 -55.94 -0.44 -14.57
CA SER A 555 -56.11 0.14 -13.23
C SER A 555 -55.89 1.66 -13.15
N LYS A 556 -55.41 2.30 -14.23
CA LYS A 556 -55.29 3.76 -14.37
C LYS A 556 -55.92 4.23 -15.69
N PRO A 557 -57.07 4.96 -15.66
CA PRO A 557 -57.67 5.51 -16.87
C PRO A 557 -56.73 6.56 -17.50
N GLY A 558 -56.44 6.43 -18.80
CA GLY A 558 -55.65 7.41 -19.58
C GLY A 558 -54.33 6.91 -20.20
N LYS A 559 -53.92 5.65 -19.99
CA LYS A 559 -52.68 5.09 -20.61
C LYS A 559 -52.92 4.12 -21.77
N ALA A 560 -54.16 3.85 -22.15
CA ALA A 560 -54.50 2.97 -23.28
C ALA A 560 -55.53 3.66 -24.17
N GLU A 561 -55.30 3.66 -25.48
CA GLU A 561 -56.23 4.24 -26.47
C GLU A 561 -57.43 3.32 -26.72
N GLY A 562 -57.23 2.01 -26.64
CA GLY A 562 -58.28 1.02 -26.88
C GLY A 562 -57.77 -0.42 -26.88
N PHE A 563 -58.67 -1.37 -27.09
CA PHE A 563 -58.38 -2.79 -27.16
C PHE A 563 -58.54 -3.30 -28.59
N ARG A 564 -57.72 -4.27 -28.98
CA ARG A 564 -57.84 -4.94 -30.28
C ARG A 564 -58.05 -6.44 -30.08
N LEU A 565 -59.18 -6.94 -30.56
CA LEU A 565 -59.55 -8.35 -30.47
C LEU A 565 -59.34 -9.05 -31.81
N THR A 566 -58.59 -10.14 -31.78
CA THR A 566 -58.44 -11.09 -32.87
C THR A 566 -58.83 -12.48 -32.39
N TYR A 567 -59.55 -13.24 -33.20
CA TYR A 567 -60.01 -14.57 -32.82
C TYR A 567 -59.99 -15.52 -34.02
N ARG A 568 -59.84 -16.82 -33.79
CA ARG A 568 -59.87 -17.81 -34.87
C ARG A 568 -60.61 -19.07 -34.44
N ARG A 569 -61.10 -19.82 -35.42
CA ARG A 569 -61.73 -21.12 -35.21
C ARG A 569 -60.73 -22.22 -35.48
N VAL A 570 -60.22 -22.93 -34.47
CA VAL A 570 -59.31 -24.08 -34.70
C VAL A 570 -60.07 -25.24 -35.37
N PRO A 571 -59.50 -25.86 -36.41
CA PRO A 571 -58.07 -25.78 -36.80
C PRO A 571 -57.66 -24.61 -37.68
N HIS A 572 -58.61 -23.81 -38.17
CA HIS A 572 -58.32 -22.81 -39.19
C HIS A 572 -57.18 -21.90 -38.74
N ALA A 573 -56.22 -21.71 -39.66
CA ALA A 573 -55.04 -20.90 -39.43
C ALA A 573 -55.41 -19.41 -39.38
N ASP A 574 -56.43 -19.00 -40.13
CA ASP A 574 -56.74 -17.58 -40.32
C ASP A 574 -57.46 -16.96 -39.12
N PHE A 575 -56.91 -15.85 -38.65
CA PHE A 575 -57.54 -15.00 -37.64
C PHE A 575 -58.58 -14.08 -38.26
N GLN A 576 -59.72 -13.98 -37.60
CA GLN A 576 -60.75 -12.97 -37.83
C GLN A 576 -60.49 -11.75 -36.94
N GLY A 577 -60.77 -10.58 -37.49
CA GLY A 577 -60.42 -9.29 -36.89
C GLY A 577 -59.22 -8.63 -37.59
N PRO A 578 -58.64 -7.57 -37.01
CA PRO A 578 -58.91 -7.09 -35.66
C PRO A 578 -60.19 -6.26 -35.52
N VAL A 579 -60.94 -6.49 -34.44
CA VAL A 579 -62.01 -5.58 -33.99
C VAL A 579 -61.43 -4.63 -32.94
N GLN A 580 -61.58 -3.32 -33.15
CA GLN A 580 -61.08 -2.29 -32.24
C GLN A 580 -62.17 -1.82 -31.29
N PHE A 581 -61.81 -1.62 -30.03
CA PHE A 581 -62.70 -1.14 -28.99
C PHE A 581 -62.09 0.06 -28.27
N PRO A 582 -62.89 1.08 -27.93
CA PRO A 582 -62.44 2.16 -27.05
C PRO A 582 -61.96 1.65 -25.68
N CYS A 583 -61.11 2.43 -25.01
CA CYS A 583 -60.47 2.06 -23.74
C CYS A 583 -61.42 1.81 -22.56
N TYR A 584 -62.70 2.16 -22.67
CA TYR A 584 -63.73 1.92 -21.66
C TYR A 584 -64.55 0.64 -21.90
N VAL A 585 -64.40 -0.01 -23.05
CA VAL A 585 -65.13 -1.25 -23.36
C VAL A 585 -64.39 -2.43 -22.74
N ASN A 586 -65.11 -3.31 -22.05
CA ASN A 586 -64.56 -4.48 -21.35
C ASN A 586 -65.18 -5.82 -21.75
N ALA A 587 -66.10 -5.83 -22.73
CA ALA A 587 -66.74 -7.04 -23.22
C ALA A 587 -67.19 -6.93 -24.67
N HIS A 588 -67.13 -8.04 -25.40
CA HIS A 588 -67.65 -8.15 -26.76
C HIS A 588 -68.22 -9.55 -27.05
N THR A 589 -69.39 -9.62 -27.69
CA THR A 589 -70.04 -10.89 -28.07
C THR A 589 -69.83 -11.18 -29.54
N ILE A 590 -69.17 -12.30 -29.83
CA ILE A 590 -68.98 -12.84 -31.16
C ILE A 590 -70.18 -13.74 -31.47
N SER A 591 -71.02 -13.35 -32.44
CA SER A 591 -72.25 -14.06 -32.83
C SER A 591 -72.20 -14.63 -34.25
N ARG A 592 -73.16 -15.49 -34.62
CA ARG A 592 -73.26 -16.18 -35.94
C ARG A 592 -72.15 -17.19 -36.22
N LEU A 593 -71.59 -17.77 -35.15
CA LEU A 593 -70.64 -18.87 -35.25
C LEU A 593 -71.35 -20.09 -35.85
N GLY A 594 -71.00 -20.48 -37.09
CA GLY A 594 -71.49 -21.69 -37.76
C GLY A 594 -72.65 -21.52 -38.76
N GLU A 595 -73.25 -20.33 -38.92
CA GLU A 595 -74.37 -20.12 -39.87
C GLU A 595 -73.94 -20.15 -41.34
N ARG A 596 -72.81 -19.52 -41.69
CA ARG A 596 -72.25 -19.52 -43.05
C ARG A 596 -71.86 -20.91 -43.56
N GLU A 597 -71.54 -21.83 -42.66
CA GLU A 597 -71.17 -23.20 -43.03
C GLU A 597 -72.42 -24.05 -43.31
N ARG A 598 -73.50 -23.89 -42.53
CA ARG A 598 -74.81 -24.50 -42.84
C ARG A 598 -75.38 -24.02 -44.17
N GLU A 599 -75.13 -22.76 -44.53
CA GLU A 599 -75.55 -22.19 -45.81
C GLU A 599 -74.73 -22.78 -46.97
N ARG A 600 -73.40 -22.87 -46.82
CA ARG A 600 -72.51 -23.52 -47.80
C ARG A 600 -72.73 -25.02 -47.93
N GLU A 601 -73.09 -25.71 -46.84
CA GLU A 601 -73.39 -27.14 -46.86
C GLU A 601 -74.71 -27.40 -47.59
N ARG A 602 -75.75 -26.59 -47.35
CA ARG A 602 -77.00 -26.61 -48.14
C ARG A 602 -76.78 -26.30 -49.62
N GLU A 603 -75.83 -25.41 -49.94
CA GLU A 603 -75.48 -25.07 -51.31
C GLU A 603 -74.75 -26.23 -52.02
N ARG A 604 -73.79 -26.86 -51.32
CA ARG A 604 -73.11 -28.08 -51.79
C ARG A 604 -74.05 -29.26 -51.95
N GLU A 605 -75.06 -29.40 -51.09
CA GLU A 605 -76.07 -30.46 -51.21
C GLU A 605 -76.95 -30.25 -52.44
N ARG A 606 -77.38 -29.00 -52.70
CA ARG A 606 -78.09 -28.63 -53.94
C ARG A 606 -77.26 -28.81 -55.20
N GLU A 607 -75.96 -28.55 -55.12
CA GLU A 607 -75.04 -28.75 -56.24
C GLU A 607 -74.81 -30.23 -56.52
N ARG A 608 -74.63 -31.06 -55.48
CA ARG A 608 -74.55 -32.53 -55.60
C ARG A 608 -75.84 -33.15 -56.12
N GLU A 609 -77.00 -32.60 -55.76
CA GLU A 609 -78.29 -33.09 -56.26
C GLU A 609 -78.45 -32.76 -57.75
N ARG A 610 -78.07 -31.55 -58.19
CA ARG A 610 -77.99 -31.17 -59.61
C ARG A 610 -76.98 -32.00 -60.40
N GLU A 611 -75.86 -32.36 -59.77
CA GLU A 611 -74.82 -33.17 -60.40
C GLU A 611 -75.27 -34.63 -60.55
N ARG A 612 -75.92 -35.21 -59.53
CA ARG A 612 -76.53 -36.55 -59.60
C ARG A 612 -77.67 -36.65 -60.61
N GLU A 613 -78.43 -35.57 -60.80
CA GLU A 613 -79.47 -35.49 -61.83
C GLU A 613 -78.85 -35.44 -63.24
N ARG A 614 -77.74 -34.69 -63.41
CA ARG A 614 -76.94 -34.65 -64.66
C ARG A 614 -76.17 -35.95 -64.94
N GLU A 615 -75.75 -36.68 -63.91
CA GLU A 615 -75.05 -37.97 -64.03
C GLU A 615 -76.02 -39.11 -64.34
N ARG A 616 -77.24 -39.10 -63.78
CA ARG A 616 -78.30 -40.05 -64.15
C ARG A 616 -78.76 -39.91 -65.61
N GLU A 617 -78.63 -38.73 -66.21
CA GLU A 617 -78.86 -38.52 -67.65
C GLU A 617 -77.66 -38.93 -68.53
N ARG A 618 -76.45 -39.08 -67.98
CA ARG A 618 -75.22 -39.37 -68.74
C ARG A 618 -74.71 -40.80 -68.62
N GLU A 619 -75.11 -41.58 -67.62
CA GLU A 619 -74.71 -43.00 -67.47
C GLU A 619 -75.78 -44.00 -67.96
N ILE A 620 -76.31 -43.76 -69.17
CA ILE A 620 -76.91 -44.78 -70.06
C ILE A 620 -75.90 -45.32 -71.09
N CYS A 621 -74.66 -44.83 -71.13
CA CYS A 621 -73.59 -45.47 -71.92
C CYS A 621 -72.28 -45.63 -71.12
N ASN A 622 -72.00 -46.89 -70.84
CA ASN A 622 -70.72 -47.50 -70.45
C ASN A 622 -70.18 -47.27 -69.02
N ASN A 623 -70.57 -48.22 -68.17
CA ASN A 623 -69.81 -48.77 -67.05
C ASN A 623 -68.36 -49.14 -67.44
N TYR A 624 -67.37 -48.87 -66.57
CA TYR A 624 -67.04 -49.79 -65.47
C TYR A 624 -65.95 -49.25 -64.52
N ALA A 625 -66.33 -49.20 -63.23
CA ALA A 625 -65.61 -49.39 -61.95
C ALA A 625 -64.40 -48.51 -61.57
N ARG A 626 -64.49 -47.67 -60.52
CA ARG A 626 -64.39 -47.93 -59.04
C ARG A 626 -62.95 -48.25 -58.58
N THR A 627 -62.38 -47.75 -57.47
CA THR A 627 -62.95 -47.19 -56.22
C THR A 627 -61.85 -46.48 -55.37
N ASP A 628 -62.32 -45.54 -54.55
CA ASP A 628 -61.67 -44.84 -53.43
C ASP A 628 -61.19 -45.73 -52.26
N SER A 629 -60.39 -45.16 -51.34
CA SER A 629 -60.84 -45.06 -49.94
C SER A 629 -60.16 -43.91 -49.16
N TYR A 630 -61.01 -43.18 -48.45
CA TYR A 630 -60.76 -42.14 -47.44
C TYR A 630 -60.63 -42.78 -46.04
N HIS A 631 -60.00 -42.06 -45.11
CA HIS A 631 -60.56 -41.93 -43.75
C HIS A 631 -60.18 -40.59 -43.10
N LEU A 632 -61.10 -40.14 -42.23
CA LEU A 632 -61.38 -38.77 -41.81
C LEU A 632 -61.47 -38.71 -40.27
N GLN A 633 -61.48 -37.47 -39.75
CA GLN A 633 -61.93 -36.99 -38.41
C GLN A 633 -60.85 -36.86 -37.31
N GLN A 634 -60.84 -35.83 -36.44
CA GLN A 634 -61.74 -34.69 -36.13
C GLN A 634 -60.97 -33.64 -35.27
N GLN A 635 -61.45 -32.39 -35.17
CA GLN A 635 -60.80 -31.26 -34.46
C GLN A 635 -61.68 -30.59 -33.36
N ARG A 636 -61.02 -29.97 -32.37
CA ARG A 636 -61.57 -29.03 -31.35
C ARG A 636 -61.04 -27.59 -31.58
N LEU A 637 -61.81 -26.57 -31.15
CA LEU A 637 -61.48 -25.13 -31.24
C LEU A 637 -60.58 -24.60 -30.09
N SER A 638 -59.67 -23.64 -30.35
CA SER A 638 -58.91 -22.83 -29.37
C SER A 638 -58.75 -21.37 -29.87
N ILE A 639 -58.80 -20.36 -28.99
CA ILE A 639 -58.60 -18.93 -29.31
C ILE A 639 -57.30 -18.45 -28.66
N ILE A 640 -56.43 -17.72 -29.39
CA ILE A 640 -55.15 -17.19 -28.87
C ILE A 640 -54.93 -15.73 -29.36
N SER A 641 -54.70 -14.83 -28.39
CA SER A 641 -54.18 -13.46 -28.48
C SER A 641 -55.15 -12.27 -28.66
N LEU A 642 -54.98 -11.30 -27.77
CA LEU A 642 -55.59 -9.97 -27.69
C LEU A 642 -54.40 -9.01 -27.52
N VAL A 643 -54.15 -8.12 -28.48
CA VAL A 643 -52.95 -7.27 -28.52
C VAL A 643 -53.39 -5.82 -28.39
N LEU A 644 -52.94 -5.07 -27.39
CA LEU A 644 -53.09 -3.61 -27.40
C LEU A 644 -52.00 -2.98 -28.28
N CYS A 645 -52.38 -2.05 -29.14
CA CYS A 645 -51.43 -1.11 -29.77
C CYS A 645 -51.60 0.26 -29.14
N VAL A 646 -50.48 0.93 -28.86
CA VAL A 646 -50.38 2.39 -28.69
C VAL A 646 -49.13 2.82 -29.46
N SER A 647 -49.17 4.04 -30.01
CA SER A 647 -48.10 4.71 -30.79
C SER A 647 -46.72 4.64 -30.16
#